data_AF-A0A1G0G7P5-F1
#
_entry.id   AF-A0A1G0G7P5-F1
#
_cell.length_a   1.000
_cell.length_b   1.000
_cell.length_c   1.000
_cell.angle_alpha   90.00
_cell.angle_beta   90.00
_cell.angle_gamma   90.00
#
_symmetry.space_group_name_H-M   'P 1'
#
loop_
_entity.id
_entity.type
_entity.pdbx_description
1 polymer ?
#
loop_
_entity_poly.entity_id
_entity_poly.type
_entity_poly.pdbx_seq_one_letter_code
_entity_poly.pdbx_strand_id
1 'polypeptide(L)'
;MYCLPAPVFFSLLVLTFLVYLPGLDGPFLFDDFGSVAALDKYGGIYDWESFRLFVFGDHTGPLGRPISQLSFLLDGASFADPWRFKYTNLMLHLLNGVMLCWLYLILESVRTNGQHRQRIAWVAVLAAGAWLLHPFNVSTTLYVVQRMTQLSSLFVLAGLVGYCFGRRLLGTVPWQGYFVMSISIVAGTGLAVLSKENGCLLPLFILVLESTVLSGVGEPPARRWYGLFLVAPVVLIIAYFVYYIVSGRLVDAYELRIFTLMERLLTEARVLWDYLGSWFFPAGMPRGLYADDYPLSTGLFSPPGTLIAILGIILLLVVAASRKVWSPLRLAILFFLAGHLIESTIFPLELYFEHRNYLPVMFLFYPVILFLETVLQAKGLRYLVGVLLICIPAVVTAQRASLWGDEYALTMMTVERYPYSERAHRVLALILERKGYRELALQELLRAEDILSDSMPIKMNIFIQSCLHGLDARERFSELGALFKNVSYKTIEYELLKSVVMVVHDQGCVNLGRERAHVFLDNFSLNPGIRERNGPKRVISHLRGVLYAEERKGALALDAFIRAQSYYPDVDAGLLEVAILATNDQYAEAQALLERVESISQAKNAILSGRGTLDYPKEIARLRGIIRNDIEQTQFK
;
A
#
# COMPACT_ATOMS: atom_id res chain seq x y z
N MET A 1 45.78 3.77 11.71
CA MET A 1 44.52 3.33 12.36
C MET A 1 43.76 2.43 11.40
N TYR A 2 43.61 1.15 11.71
CA TYR A 2 42.69 0.29 10.96
C TYR A 2 41.28 0.58 11.48
N CYS A 3 40.43 1.24 10.70
CA CYS A 3 39.01 1.34 11.07
C CYS A 3 38.43 -0.07 11.15
N LEU A 4 37.88 -0.42 12.31
CA LEU A 4 37.16 -1.67 12.49
C LEU A 4 35.80 -1.55 11.80
N PRO A 5 35.34 -2.55 11.04
CA PRO A 5 34.06 -2.50 10.32
C PRO A 5 32.84 -2.29 11.24
N ALA A 6 32.89 -2.80 12.48
CA ALA A 6 31.76 -2.70 13.42
C ALA A 6 31.48 -1.25 13.88
N PRO A 7 32.48 -0.47 14.36
CA PRO A 7 32.30 0.97 14.58
C PRO A 7 31.76 1.72 13.38
N VAL A 8 32.22 1.40 12.16
CA VAL A 8 31.71 2.05 10.94
C VAL A 8 30.25 1.72 10.70
N PHE A 9 29.84 0.46 10.88
CA PHE A 9 28.44 0.09 10.76
C PHE A 9 27.56 0.80 11.78
N PHE A 10 28.02 0.92 13.03
CA PHE A 10 27.34 1.71 14.04
C PHE A 10 27.21 3.19 13.61
N SER A 11 28.27 3.80 13.08
CA SER A 11 28.21 5.15 12.52
C SER A 11 27.22 5.27 11.36
N LEU A 12 27.08 4.24 10.51
CA LEU A 12 26.08 4.21 9.43
C LEU A 12 24.66 4.13 9.99
N LEU A 13 24.41 3.39 11.07
CA LEU A 13 23.10 3.36 11.73
C LEU A 13 22.76 4.72 12.34
N VAL A 14 23.72 5.36 13.02
CA VAL A 14 23.55 6.71 13.57
C VAL A 14 23.32 7.72 12.45
N LEU A 15 24.12 7.68 11.38
CA LEU A 15 23.92 8.54 10.21
C LEU A 15 22.54 8.34 9.59
N THR A 16 22.11 7.08 9.42
CA THR A 16 20.77 6.76 8.91
C THR A 16 19.69 7.34 9.81
N PHE A 17 19.79 7.19 11.12
CA PHE A 17 18.85 7.81 12.05
C PHE A 17 18.79 9.34 11.86
N LEU A 18 19.95 10.01 11.82
CA LEU A 18 20.04 11.46 11.71
C LEU A 18 19.47 12.00 10.40
N VAL A 19 19.73 11.35 9.26
CA VAL A 19 19.22 11.83 7.95
C VAL A 19 17.71 11.66 7.82
N TYR A 20 17.08 10.77 8.58
CA TYR A 20 15.63 10.58 8.58
C TYR A 20 14.88 11.49 9.57
N LEU A 21 15.56 12.08 10.56
CA LEU A 21 14.94 12.93 11.59
C LEU A 21 13.98 14.00 11.04
N PRO A 22 14.33 14.78 9.99
CA PRO A 22 13.44 15.82 9.48
C PRO A 22 12.10 15.29 8.96
N GLY A 23 12.02 14.00 8.62
CA GLY A 23 10.81 13.38 8.09
C GLY A 23 9.82 12.89 9.14
N LEU A 24 10.23 12.83 10.41
CA LEU A 24 9.36 12.37 11.50
C LEU A 24 8.22 13.35 11.80
N ASP A 25 8.43 14.64 11.56
CA ASP A 25 7.45 15.70 11.85
C ASP A 25 6.32 15.80 10.80
N GLY A 26 6.41 15.06 9.68
CA GLY A 26 5.37 15.09 8.66
C GLY A 26 4.06 14.43 9.14
N PRO A 27 2.92 14.70 8.48
CA PRO A 27 1.64 14.12 8.86
C PRO A 27 1.49 12.65 8.39
N PHE A 28 0.36 12.03 8.74
CA PHE A 28 -0.13 10.84 8.06
C PHE A 28 -0.50 11.17 6.61
N LEU A 29 -0.25 10.22 5.70
CA LEU A 29 -0.41 10.43 4.26
C LEU A 29 -1.24 9.32 3.64
N PHE A 30 -2.09 9.64 2.65
CA PHE A 30 -2.72 8.68 1.74
C PHE A 30 -3.34 7.44 2.43
N ASP A 31 -2.84 6.20 2.20
CA ASP A 31 -3.42 4.97 2.76
C ASP A 31 -3.27 4.85 4.30
N ASP A 32 -2.53 5.77 4.96
CA ASP A 32 -2.54 5.88 6.42
C ASP A 32 -3.97 6.16 6.93
N PHE A 33 -4.75 6.96 6.20
CA PHE A 33 -6.15 7.26 6.52
C PHE A 33 -7.08 6.05 6.31
N GLY A 34 -6.73 5.13 5.41
CA GLY A 34 -7.52 3.91 5.17
C GLY A 34 -7.20 2.78 6.16
N SER A 35 -5.97 2.74 6.68
CA SER A 35 -5.48 1.63 7.50
C SER A 35 -5.28 2.00 8.96
N VAL A 36 -4.52 3.07 9.23
CA VAL A 36 -4.10 3.44 10.59
C VAL A 36 -5.19 4.24 11.30
N ALA A 37 -5.95 5.07 10.57
CA ALA A 37 -7.10 5.79 11.15
C ALA A 37 -8.20 4.87 11.66
N ALA A 38 -8.18 3.58 11.30
CA ALA A 38 -9.07 2.57 11.87
C ALA A 38 -8.90 2.40 13.39
N LEU A 39 -7.77 2.85 13.98
CA LEU A 39 -7.59 2.94 15.43
C LEU A 39 -8.70 3.76 16.11
N ASP A 40 -9.14 4.85 15.48
CA ASP A 40 -10.17 5.74 16.02
C ASP A 40 -11.59 5.37 15.57
N LYS A 41 -11.75 4.36 14.70
CA LYS A 41 -13.06 3.97 14.15
C LYS A 41 -14.11 3.67 15.24
N TYR A 42 -13.66 3.18 16.39
CA TYR A 42 -14.51 2.86 17.55
C TYR A 42 -14.18 3.69 18.79
N GLY A 43 -13.60 4.90 18.61
CA GLY A 43 -13.23 5.79 19.71
C GLY A 43 -11.89 5.44 20.38
N GLY A 44 -11.04 4.66 19.69
CA GLY A 44 -9.75 4.17 20.19
C GLY A 44 -9.80 2.70 20.62
N ILE A 45 -8.64 2.14 20.96
CA ILE A 45 -8.47 0.73 21.32
C ILE A 45 -8.24 0.59 22.83
N TYR A 46 -9.32 0.44 23.59
CA TYR A 46 -9.29 0.43 25.07
C TYR A 46 -9.87 -0.83 25.72
N ASP A 47 -10.39 -1.75 24.92
CA ASP A 47 -11.04 -2.97 25.37
C ASP A 47 -10.80 -4.13 24.38
N TRP A 48 -11.24 -5.33 24.76
CA TRP A 48 -11.02 -6.53 23.94
C TRP A 48 -11.77 -6.50 22.60
N GLU A 49 -12.97 -5.90 22.56
CA GLU A 49 -13.79 -5.85 21.36
C GLU A 49 -13.16 -4.90 20.33
N SER A 50 -12.81 -3.68 20.73
CA SER A 50 -12.08 -2.73 19.87
C SER A 50 -10.74 -3.31 19.39
N PHE A 51 -9.97 -3.94 20.28
CA PHE A 51 -8.72 -4.65 19.92
C PHE A 51 -8.96 -5.73 18.86
N ARG A 52 -9.95 -6.61 19.07
CA ARG A 52 -10.23 -7.72 18.16
C ARG A 52 -10.68 -7.22 16.79
N LEU A 53 -11.51 -6.19 16.75
CA LEU A 53 -12.01 -5.58 15.52
C LEU A 53 -10.87 -4.90 14.75
N PHE A 54 -9.96 -4.20 15.42
CA PHE A 54 -8.84 -3.56 14.77
C PHE A 54 -7.81 -4.58 14.25
N VAL A 55 -7.35 -5.49 15.10
CA VAL A 55 -6.25 -6.42 14.76
C VAL A 55 -6.68 -7.49 13.75
N PHE A 56 -7.92 -7.97 13.83
CA PHE A 56 -8.40 -9.08 12.98
C PHE A 56 -9.46 -8.67 11.96
N GLY A 57 -9.97 -7.43 12.00
CA GLY A 57 -11.01 -6.94 11.10
C GLY A 57 -10.51 -6.16 9.90
N ASP A 58 -9.20 -6.00 9.71
CA ASP A 58 -8.66 -5.43 8.48
C ASP A 58 -8.91 -6.39 7.30
N HIS A 59 -9.32 -5.82 6.18
CA HIS A 59 -9.68 -6.53 4.95
C HIS A 59 -8.93 -5.98 3.72
N THR A 60 -7.91 -5.14 3.92
CA THR A 60 -7.04 -4.63 2.84
C THR A 60 -6.26 -5.74 2.13
N GLY A 61 -6.14 -6.92 2.76
CA GLY A 61 -5.55 -8.12 2.20
C GLY A 61 -6.30 -9.39 2.61
N PRO A 62 -6.07 -10.52 1.91
CA PRO A 62 -6.82 -11.76 2.13
C PRO A 62 -6.66 -12.37 3.53
N LEU A 63 -5.61 -11.95 4.27
CA LEU A 63 -5.31 -12.41 5.62
C LEU A 63 -5.41 -11.31 6.69
N GLY A 64 -5.80 -10.09 6.32
CA GLY A 64 -6.02 -8.97 7.25
C GLY A 64 -4.79 -8.42 8.00
N ARG A 65 -3.58 -8.88 7.66
CA ARG A 65 -2.30 -8.33 8.16
C ARG A 65 -2.22 -8.11 9.68
N PRO A 66 -2.64 -9.08 10.53
CA PRO A 66 -2.81 -8.86 11.96
C PRO A 66 -1.51 -8.51 12.70
N ILE A 67 -0.34 -8.94 12.21
CA ILE A 67 0.94 -8.57 12.85
C ILE A 67 1.25 -7.09 12.61
N SER A 68 0.93 -6.57 11.42
CA SER A 68 1.08 -5.15 11.11
C SER A 68 0.09 -4.33 11.94
N GLN A 69 -1.17 -4.73 12.01
CA GLN A 69 -2.18 -4.04 12.82
C GLN A 69 -1.79 -4.03 14.30
N LEU A 70 -1.42 -5.19 14.85
CA LEU A 70 -0.94 -5.29 16.24
C LEU A 70 0.26 -4.36 16.50
N SER A 71 1.18 -4.23 15.55
CA SER A 71 2.35 -3.38 15.72
C SER A 71 2.03 -1.88 15.79
N PHE A 72 0.92 -1.42 15.21
CA PHE A 72 0.48 -0.01 15.32
C PHE A 72 0.11 0.37 16.76
N LEU A 73 -0.37 -0.60 17.55
CA LEU A 73 -0.69 -0.39 18.97
C LEU A 73 0.53 -0.12 19.85
N LEU A 74 1.75 -0.30 19.34
CA LEU A 74 2.97 0.09 20.07
C LEU A 74 3.11 1.62 20.20
N ASP A 75 2.52 2.38 19.27
CA ASP A 75 2.67 3.84 19.21
C ASP A 75 1.49 4.59 19.84
N GLY A 76 0.32 3.96 19.88
CA GLY A 76 -0.86 4.50 20.53
C GLY A 76 -2.12 3.68 20.28
N ALA A 77 -3.12 3.91 21.12
CA ALA A 77 -4.47 3.37 20.96
C ALA A 77 -5.37 4.25 20.08
N SER A 78 -4.83 5.34 19.51
CA SER A 78 -5.56 6.33 18.70
C SER A 78 -4.72 6.86 17.53
N PHE A 79 -5.39 7.47 16.55
CA PHE A 79 -4.78 8.02 15.33
C PHE A 79 -4.40 9.50 15.50
N ALA A 80 -3.50 9.80 16.45
CA ALA A 80 -3.22 11.19 16.84
C ALA A 80 -1.78 11.69 16.61
N ASP A 81 -0.76 10.84 16.76
CA ASP A 81 0.66 11.26 16.81
C ASP A 81 1.50 10.59 15.72
N PRO A 82 1.53 11.12 14.47
CA PRO A 82 2.29 10.54 13.36
C PRO A 82 3.77 10.32 13.68
N TRP A 83 4.36 11.18 14.51
CA TRP A 83 5.78 11.16 14.84
C TRP A 83 6.18 9.82 15.45
N ARG A 84 5.39 9.32 16.43
CA ARG A 84 5.67 8.02 17.09
C ARG A 84 5.66 6.88 16.11
N PHE A 85 4.64 6.84 15.24
CA PHE A 85 4.53 5.80 14.24
C PHE A 85 5.71 5.79 13.26
N LYS A 86 6.15 6.98 12.82
CA LYS A 86 7.32 7.12 11.93
C LYS A 86 8.62 6.79 12.65
N TYR A 87 8.75 7.14 13.93
CA TYR A 87 9.90 6.76 14.75
C TYR A 87 10.04 5.23 14.84
N THR A 88 8.95 4.52 15.14
CA THR A 88 8.94 3.06 15.18
C THR A 88 9.28 2.45 13.81
N ASN A 89 8.78 3.02 12.71
CA ASN A 89 9.19 2.60 11.37
C ASN A 89 10.69 2.83 11.09
N LEU A 90 11.25 3.93 11.56
CA LEU A 90 12.69 4.19 11.45
C LEU A 90 13.50 3.17 12.25
N MET A 91 13.06 2.80 13.45
CA MET A 91 13.70 1.73 14.24
C MET A 91 13.63 0.38 13.52
N LEU A 92 12.49 0.05 12.92
CA LEU A 92 12.34 -1.15 12.09
C LEU A 92 13.20 -1.10 10.83
N HIS A 93 13.42 0.08 10.23
CA HIS A 93 14.32 0.25 9.10
C HIS A 93 15.78 -0.07 9.48
N LEU A 94 16.25 0.50 10.60
CA LEU A 94 17.58 0.21 11.14
C LEU A 94 17.74 -1.29 11.47
N LEU A 95 16.73 -1.90 12.10
CA LEU A 95 16.75 -3.33 12.42
C LEU A 95 16.81 -4.21 11.17
N ASN A 96 16.07 -3.88 10.11
CA ASN A 96 16.20 -4.55 8.81
C ASN A 96 17.62 -4.42 8.26
N GLY A 97 18.25 -3.26 8.35
CA GLY A 97 19.64 -3.06 7.92
C GLY A 97 20.65 -3.89 8.74
N VAL A 98 20.44 -4.02 10.05
CA VAL A 98 21.24 -4.91 10.91
C VAL A 98 21.11 -6.36 10.46
N MET A 99 19.87 -6.83 10.25
CA MET A 99 19.60 -8.20 9.79
C MET A 99 20.17 -8.46 8.39
N LEU A 100 20.11 -7.48 7.49
CA LEU A 100 20.69 -7.56 6.16
C LEU A 100 22.22 -7.62 6.21
N CYS A 101 22.87 -6.78 7.03
CA CYS A 101 24.31 -6.85 7.26
C CYS A 101 24.71 -8.22 7.83
N TRP A 102 23.93 -8.76 8.76
CA TRP A 102 24.18 -10.09 9.32
C TRP A 102 24.05 -11.19 8.26
N LEU A 103 23.02 -11.13 7.41
CA LEU A 103 22.86 -12.06 6.29
C LEU A 103 24.08 -12.01 5.36
N TYR A 104 24.56 -10.81 5.00
CA TYR A 104 25.77 -10.67 4.18
C TYR A 104 27.01 -11.27 4.82
N LEU A 105 27.22 -11.06 6.12
CA LEU A 105 28.33 -11.68 6.85
C LEU A 105 28.26 -13.20 6.76
N ILE A 106 27.07 -13.79 6.90
CA ILE A 106 26.89 -15.24 6.81
C ILE A 106 27.16 -15.72 5.39
N LEU A 107 26.54 -15.10 4.37
CA LEU A 107 26.68 -15.51 2.98
C LEU A 107 28.14 -15.42 2.50
N GLU A 108 28.81 -14.31 2.77
CA GLU A 108 30.22 -14.14 2.39
C GLU A 108 31.14 -15.09 3.15
N SER A 109 30.89 -15.33 4.43
CA SER A 109 31.65 -16.31 5.20
C SER A 109 31.46 -17.73 4.69
N VAL A 110 30.27 -18.10 4.17
CA VAL A 110 30.07 -19.39 3.52
C VAL A 110 30.84 -19.42 2.19
N ARG A 111 30.63 -18.43 1.33
CA ARG A 111 31.21 -18.35 -0.03
C ARG A 111 32.74 -18.38 -0.04
N THR A 112 33.38 -17.80 0.97
CA THR A 112 34.84 -17.69 1.10
C THR A 112 35.44 -18.71 2.08
N ASN A 113 34.63 -19.64 2.60
CA ASN A 113 35.03 -20.58 3.66
C ASN A 113 35.69 -19.89 4.87
N GLY A 114 35.17 -18.71 5.24
CA GLY A 114 35.65 -17.89 6.35
C GLY A 114 36.98 -17.16 6.10
N GLN A 115 37.59 -17.31 4.92
CA GLN A 115 38.84 -16.61 4.59
C GLN A 115 38.61 -15.10 4.43
N HIS A 116 39.64 -14.32 4.74
CA HIS A 116 39.61 -12.85 4.64
C HIS A 116 38.49 -12.18 5.45
N ARG A 117 38.41 -12.48 6.76
CA ARG A 117 37.39 -11.95 7.69
C ARG A 117 37.15 -10.44 7.59
N GLN A 118 38.21 -9.64 7.40
CA GLN A 118 38.08 -8.19 7.27
C GLN A 118 37.38 -7.77 5.97
N ARG A 119 37.66 -8.47 4.86
CA ARG A 119 36.99 -8.27 3.57
C ARG A 119 35.51 -8.60 3.66
N ILE A 120 35.17 -9.76 4.23
CA ILE A 120 33.77 -10.18 4.46
C ILE A 120 33.02 -9.08 5.22
N ALA A 121 33.61 -8.56 6.30
CA ALA A 121 33.00 -7.52 7.10
C ALA A 121 32.80 -6.21 6.33
N TRP A 122 33.78 -5.75 5.55
CA TRP A 122 33.62 -4.54 4.73
C TRP A 122 32.57 -4.69 3.64
N VAL A 123 32.50 -5.85 2.96
CA VAL A 123 31.47 -6.11 1.96
C VAL A 123 30.08 -6.02 2.57
N ALA A 124 29.87 -6.67 3.72
CA ALA A 124 28.59 -6.65 4.43
C ALA A 124 28.20 -5.24 4.87
N VAL A 125 29.12 -4.50 5.50
CA VAL A 125 28.87 -3.15 6.01
C VAL A 125 28.57 -2.16 4.89
N LEU A 126 29.34 -2.18 3.80
CA LEU A 126 29.14 -1.26 2.68
C LEU A 126 27.88 -1.59 1.88
N ALA A 127 27.57 -2.88 1.64
CA ALA A 127 26.36 -3.27 0.91
C ALA A 127 25.09 -2.96 1.72
N ALA A 128 25.07 -3.27 3.02
CA ALA A 128 23.94 -2.94 3.89
C ALA A 128 23.82 -1.43 4.11
N GLY A 129 24.95 -0.72 4.26
CA GLY A 129 24.98 0.73 4.38
C GLY A 129 24.45 1.46 3.15
N ALA A 130 24.83 1.01 1.96
CA ALA A 130 24.33 1.55 0.69
C ALA A 130 22.82 1.36 0.55
N TRP A 131 22.27 0.23 1.01
CA TRP A 131 20.83 0.01 1.04
C TRP A 131 20.13 0.86 2.11
N LEU A 132 20.64 0.91 3.34
CA LEU A 132 20.08 1.71 4.45
C LEU A 132 19.94 3.19 4.10
N LEU A 133 20.99 3.78 3.54
CA LEU A 133 21.04 5.21 3.24
C LEU A 133 20.46 5.56 1.86
N HIS A 134 19.88 4.60 1.15
CA HIS A 134 19.34 4.85 -0.18
C HIS A 134 18.03 5.67 -0.12
N PRO A 135 17.89 6.77 -0.88
CA PRO A 135 16.73 7.67 -0.80
C PRO A 135 15.41 7.00 -1.20
N PHE A 136 15.44 5.89 -1.93
CA PHE A 136 14.23 5.14 -2.28
C PHE A 136 13.54 4.49 -1.07
N ASN A 137 14.27 4.26 0.03
CA ASN A 137 13.70 3.69 1.26
C ASN A 137 12.96 4.72 2.11
N VAL A 138 13.06 6.02 1.78
CA VAL A 138 12.36 7.10 2.50
C VAL A 138 10.85 6.89 2.46
N SER A 139 10.31 6.55 1.30
CA SER A 139 8.87 6.31 1.11
C SER A 139 8.34 5.06 1.80
N THR A 140 9.20 4.11 2.18
CA THR A 140 8.78 2.95 3.00
C THR A 140 8.85 3.25 4.48
N THR A 141 9.83 4.07 4.89
CA THR A 141 10.11 4.33 6.29
C THR A 141 9.19 5.43 6.85
N LEU A 142 8.95 6.50 6.09
CA LEU A 142 8.14 7.63 6.54
C LEU A 142 6.66 7.52 6.17
N TYR A 143 6.27 6.53 5.37
CA TYR A 143 4.88 6.21 5.11
C TYR A 143 4.40 5.18 6.13
N VAL A 144 3.58 5.61 7.10
CA VAL A 144 3.34 4.84 8.33
C VAL A 144 2.82 3.44 8.04
N VAL A 145 1.80 3.33 7.19
CA VAL A 145 1.16 2.06 6.82
C VAL A 145 2.16 1.07 6.23
N GLN A 146 3.25 1.54 5.61
CA GLN A 146 4.29 0.68 5.04
C GLN A 146 5.19 0.01 6.08
N ARG A 147 4.89 0.18 7.38
CA ARG A 147 5.35 -0.71 8.45
C ARG A 147 5.13 -2.18 8.10
N MET A 148 4.02 -2.49 7.44
CA MET A 148 3.73 -3.84 6.95
C MET A 148 4.83 -4.40 6.04
N THR A 149 5.39 -3.54 5.17
CA THR A 149 6.49 -3.89 4.26
C THR A 149 7.77 -4.12 5.05
N GLN A 150 8.04 -3.27 6.05
CA GLN A 150 9.24 -3.39 6.89
C GLN A 150 9.22 -4.63 7.80
N LEU A 151 8.07 -4.95 8.40
CA LEU A 151 7.89 -6.16 9.23
C LEU A 151 7.95 -7.43 8.38
N SER A 152 7.27 -7.45 7.24
CA SER A 152 7.36 -8.58 6.31
C SER A 152 8.81 -8.84 5.89
N SER A 153 9.54 -7.77 5.56
CA SER A 153 10.97 -7.83 5.23
C SER A 153 11.83 -8.32 6.39
N LEU A 154 11.55 -7.87 7.61
CA LEU A 154 12.27 -8.29 8.81
C LEU A 154 12.13 -9.80 9.05
N PHE A 155 10.91 -10.32 8.94
CA PHE A 155 10.65 -11.74 9.13
C PHE A 155 11.18 -12.60 7.97
N VAL A 156 11.18 -12.09 6.73
CA VAL A 156 11.89 -12.74 5.61
C VAL A 156 13.39 -12.79 5.90
N LEU A 157 14.02 -11.67 6.29
CA LEU A 157 15.44 -11.63 6.63
C LEU A 157 15.79 -12.56 7.79
N ALA A 158 14.96 -12.60 8.84
CA ALA A 158 15.12 -13.55 9.96
C ALA A 158 15.05 -15.00 9.48
N GLY A 159 14.10 -15.32 8.59
CA GLY A 159 14.00 -16.61 7.95
C GLY A 159 15.23 -16.98 7.11
N LEU A 160 15.76 -16.05 6.33
CA LEU A 160 16.98 -16.24 5.53
C LEU A 160 18.22 -16.44 6.41
N VAL A 161 18.40 -15.62 7.45
CA VAL A 161 19.49 -15.74 8.41
C VAL A 161 19.44 -17.08 9.14
N GLY A 162 18.26 -17.43 9.68
CA GLY A 162 18.04 -18.70 10.38
C GLY A 162 18.24 -19.92 9.47
N TYR A 163 17.77 -19.83 8.21
CA TYR A 163 18.04 -20.86 7.19
C TYR A 163 19.54 -21.06 6.97
N CYS A 164 20.29 -19.98 6.69
CA CYS A 164 21.71 -20.06 6.43
C CYS A 164 22.50 -20.56 7.66
N PHE A 165 22.08 -20.20 8.87
CA PHE A 165 22.66 -20.73 10.11
C PHE A 165 22.41 -22.23 10.26
N GLY A 166 21.16 -22.69 10.14
CA GLY A 166 20.83 -24.11 10.21
C GLY A 166 21.52 -24.93 9.12
N ARG A 167 21.67 -24.37 7.91
CA ARG A 167 22.39 -25.02 6.82
C ARG A 167 23.86 -25.30 7.15
N ARG A 168 24.54 -24.41 7.90
CA ARG A 168 25.93 -24.64 8.35
C ARG A 168 26.03 -25.81 9.32
N LEU A 169 24.98 -26.06 10.11
CA LEU A 169 24.93 -27.18 11.06
C LEU A 169 24.74 -28.52 10.37
N LEU A 170 24.36 -28.58 9.08
CA LEU A 170 24.19 -29.85 8.36
C LEU A 170 25.49 -30.66 8.29
N GLY A 171 26.66 -30.01 8.27
CA GLY A 171 27.96 -30.69 8.27
C GLY A 171 28.42 -31.20 9.63
N THR A 172 27.77 -30.81 10.73
CA THR A 172 28.20 -31.14 12.09
C THR A 172 27.11 -31.83 12.90
N VAL A 173 25.91 -31.24 12.99
CA VAL A 173 24.77 -31.73 13.75
C VAL A 173 23.50 -31.66 12.89
N PRO A 174 23.30 -32.60 11.94
CA PRO A 174 22.28 -32.48 10.90
C PRO A 174 20.85 -32.26 11.41
N TRP A 175 20.46 -32.94 12.50
CA TRP A 175 19.11 -32.80 13.05
C TRP A 175 18.83 -31.38 13.56
N GLN A 176 19.81 -30.73 14.21
CA GLN A 176 19.69 -29.33 14.63
C GLN A 176 19.63 -28.42 13.41
N GLY A 177 20.42 -28.70 12.38
CA GLY A 177 20.37 -27.97 11.12
C GLY A 177 18.99 -28.00 10.48
N TYR A 178 18.39 -29.19 10.30
CA TYR A 178 17.04 -29.34 9.77
C TYR A 178 15.98 -28.72 10.68
N PHE A 179 16.11 -28.82 11.99
CA PHE A 179 15.19 -28.17 12.94
C PHE A 179 15.21 -26.65 12.77
N VAL A 180 16.39 -26.04 12.82
CA VAL A 180 16.57 -24.60 12.69
C VAL A 180 16.12 -24.11 11.31
N MET A 181 16.46 -24.81 10.23
CA MET A 181 16.00 -24.46 8.88
C MET A 181 14.47 -24.50 8.78
N SER A 182 13.85 -25.58 9.26
CA SER A 182 12.39 -25.75 9.20
C SER A 182 11.65 -24.67 10.00
N ILE A 183 12.06 -24.41 11.25
CA ILE A 183 11.39 -23.39 12.08
C ILE A 183 11.59 -21.99 11.52
N SER A 184 12.79 -21.69 10.98
CA SER A 184 13.07 -20.38 10.36
C SER A 184 12.18 -20.12 9.15
N ILE A 185 11.93 -21.15 8.34
CA ILE A 185 11.05 -21.04 7.17
C ILE A 185 9.59 -20.91 7.60
N VAL A 186 9.12 -21.78 8.49
CA VAL A 186 7.70 -21.80 8.89
C VAL A 186 7.35 -20.54 9.68
N ALA A 187 8.12 -20.19 10.70
CA ALA A 187 7.88 -18.99 11.50
C ALA A 187 8.14 -17.72 10.70
N GLY A 188 9.23 -17.67 9.92
CA GLY A 188 9.56 -16.52 9.06
C GLY A 188 8.47 -16.25 8.01
N THR A 189 8.02 -17.29 7.30
CA THR A 189 6.95 -17.14 6.30
C THR A 189 5.62 -16.77 6.97
N GLY A 190 5.27 -17.44 8.07
CA GLY A 190 4.03 -17.17 8.80
C GLY A 190 3.93 -15.74 9.29
N LEU A 191 4.96 -15.25 9.99
CA LEU A 191 5.00 -13.87 10.49
C LEU A 191 5.09 -12.85 9.36
N ALA A 192 5.86 -13.15 8.30
CA ALA A 192 6.00 -12.24 7.16
C ALA A 192 4.67 -12.08 6.40
N VAL A 193 3.97 -13.17 6.12
CA VAL A 193 2.66 -13.19 5.44
C VAL A 193 1.58 -12.49 6.26
N LEU A 194 1.57 -12.72 7.57
CA LEU A 194 0.65 -12.04 8.49
C LEU A 194 1.00 -10.55 8.71
N SER A 195 2.14 -10.10 8.20
CA SER A 195 2.47 -8.67 8.12
C SER A 195 2.08 -8.10 6.75
N LYS A 196 2.47 -8.77 5.67
CA LYS A 196 2.16 -8.41 4.27
C LYS A 196 2.23 -9.64 3.36
N GLU A 197 1.38 -9.70 2.34
CA GLU A 197 1.19 -10.87 1.48
C GLU A 197 2.48 -11.35 0.80
N ASN A 198 3.37 -10.42 0.41
CA ASN A 198 4.67 -10.74 -0.22
C ASN A 198 5.60 -11.60 0.65
N GLY A 199 5.35 -11.66 1.96
CA GLY A 199 6.08 -12.54 2.87
C GLY A 199 6.02 -14.01 2.48
N CYS A 200 5.03 -14.42 1.67
CA CYS A 200 4.87 -15.78 1.19
C CYS A 200 6.03 -16.24 0.30
N LEU A 201 6.84 -15.31 -0.19
CA LEU A 201 7.96 -15.57 -1.09
C LEU A 201 9.24 -16.04 -0.37
N LEU A 202 9.28 -16.12 0.97
CA LEU A 202 10.47 -16.59 1.68
C LEU A 202 11.02 -17.94 1.17
N PRO A 203 10.20 -19.00 0.94
CA PRO A 203 10.69 -20.25 0.35
C PRO A 203 11.33 -20.05 -1.02
N LEU A 204 10.77 -19.16 -1.86
CA LEU A 204 11.33 -18.82 -3.16
C LEU A 204 12.68 -18.08 -3.03
N PHE A 205 12.80 -17.14 -2.10
CA PHE A 205 14.08 -16.46 -1.85
C PHE A 205 15.17 -17.44 -1.39
N ILE A 206 14.81 -18.46 -0.61
CA ILE A 206 15.74 -19.53 -0.22
C ILE A 206 16.15 -20.38 -1.44
N LEU A 207 15.21 -20.74 -2.33
CA LEU A 207 15.54 -21.41 -3.59
C LEU A 207 16.51 -20.58 -4.45
N VAL A 208 16.34 -19.25 -4.45
CA VAL A 208 17.27 -18.33 -5.13
C VAL A 208 18.67 -18.40 -4.48
N LEU A 209 18.79 -18.38 -3.15
CA LEU A 209 20.09 -18.53 -2.47
C LEU A 209 20.76 -19.88 -2.78
N GLU A 210 20.02 -20.99 -2.69
CA GLU A 210 20.51 -22.34 -2.98
C GLU A 210 20.96 -22.53 -4.44
N SER A 211 20.26 -21.90 -5.38
CA SER A 211 20.60 -21.97 -6.81
C SER A 211 21.72 -21.01 -7.24
N THR A 212 22.14 -20.11 -6.35
CA THR A 212 23.16 -19.09 -6.60
C THR A 212 24.33 -19.23 -5.63
N VAL A 213 24.40 -18.41 -4.58
CA VAL A 213 25.61 -18.23 -3.75
C VAL A 213 25.90 -19.40 -2.82
N LEU A 214 24.88 -20.22 -2.52
CA LEU A 214 25.04 -21.44 -1.71
C LEU A 214 25.24 -22.70 -2.58
N SER A 215 25.11 -22.57 -3.91
CA SER A 215 25.25 -23.69 -4.84
C SER A 215 26.67 -24.28 -4.78
N GLY A 216 26.78 -25.55 -4.39
CA GLY A 216 28.05 -26.27 -4.34
C GLY A 216 28.95 -25.90 -3.16
N VAL A 217 28.43 -25.20 -2.15
CA VAL A 217 29.17 -24.86 -0.93
C VAL A 217 28.58 -25.60 0.27
N GLY A 218 29.41 -26.32 1.03
CA GLY A 218 28.98 -27.11 2.18
C GLY A 218 28.00 -28.23 1.85
N GLU A 219 27.41 -28.84 2.88
CA GLU A 219 26.44 -29.93 2.71
C GLU A 219 25.08 -29.42 2.20
N PRO A 220 24.55 -29.96 1.09
CA PRO A 220 23.25 -29.58 0.58
C PRO A 220 22.11 -30.19 1.43
N PRO A 221 20.94 -29.52 1.54
CA PRO A 221 19.78 -30.11 2.19
C PRO A 221 19.30 -31.38 1.48
N ALA A 222 18.78 -32.35 2.24
CA ALA A 222 18.21 -33.57 1.68
C ALA A 222 17.07 -33.26 0.71
N ARG A 223 17.01 -34.00 -0.41
CA ARG A 223 16.02 -33.78 -1.49
C ARG A 223 14.56 -33.82 -1.00
N ARG A 224 14.24 -34.70 -0.04
CA ARG A 224 12.89 -34.78 0.56
C ARG A 224 12.54 -33.52 1.35
N TRP A 225 13.47 -33.03 2.17
CA TRP A 225 13.30 -31.79 2.94
C TRP A 225 13.16 -30.59 1.98
N TYR A 226 14.02 -30.51 0.97
CA TYR A 226 14.00 -29.46 -0.05
C TYR A 226 12.65 -29.44 -0.80
N GLY A 227 12.14 -30.62 -1.19
CA GLY A 227 10.83 -30.76 -1.82
C GLY A 227 9.69 -30.27 -0.93
N LEU A 228 9.69 -30.64 0.35
CA LEU A 228 8.61 -30.33 1.29
C LEU A 228 8.59 -28.86 1.73
N PHE A 229 9.75 -28.29 2.08
CA PHE A 229 9.82 -26.95 2.69
C PHE A 229 10.05 -25.82 1.70
N LEU A 230 10.56 -26.11 0.50
CA LEU A 230 10.87 -25.08 -0.50
C LEU A 230 10.03 -25.22 -1.76
N VAL A 231 9.99 -26.42 -2.37
CA VAL A 231 9.29 -26.61 -3.65
C VAL A 231 7.78 -26.65 -3.46
N ALA A 232 7.26 -27.43 -2.50
CA ALA A 232 5.82 -27.58 -2.32
C ALA A 232 5.12 -26.25 -1.99
N PRO A 233 5.62 -25.37 -1.08
CA PRO A 233 5.01 -24.07 -0.86
C PRO A 233 4.95 -23.18 -2.10
N VAL A 234 6.02 -23.17 -2.91
CA VAL A 234 6.04 -22.40 -4.17
C VAL A 234 5.04 -22.96 -5.17
N VAL A 235 4.93 -24.29 -5.29
CA VAL A 235 3.92 -24.94 -6.14
C VAL A 235 2.51 -24.61 -5.68
N LEU A 236 2.25 -24.56 -4.36
CA LEU A 236 0.95 -24.17 -3.81
C LEU A 236 0.60 -22.71 -4.12
N ILE A 237 1.56 -21.79 -4.04
CA ILE A 237 1.37 -20.38 -4.43
C ILE A 237 1.01 -20.29 -5.91
N ILE A 238 1.73 -21.00 -6.78
CA ILE A 238 1.44 -21.03 -8.22
C ILE A 238 0.05 -21.63 -8.48
N ALA A 239 -0.29 -22.73 -7.82
CA ALA A 239 -1.60 -23.37 -7.95
C ALA A 239 -2.73 -22.42 -7.50
N TYR A 240 -2.53 -21.65 -6.44
CA TYR A 240 -3.46 -20.61 -6.00
C TYR A 240 -3.63 -19.50 -7.05
N PHE A 241 -2.56 -19.06 -7.71
CA PHE A 241 -2.66 -18.06 -8.78
C PHE A 241 -3.41 -18.60 -9.99
N VAL A 242 -3.13 -19.84 -10.40
CA VAL A 242 -3.87 -20.51 -11.48
C VAL A 242 -5.35 -20.62 -11.11
N TYR A 243 -5.67 -21.02 -9.88
CA TYR A 243 -7.06 -21.03 -9.39
C TYR A 243 -7.69 -19.64 -9.43
N TYR A 244 -7.01 -18.60 -8.95
CA TYR A 244 -7.52 -17.23 -8.94
C TYR A 244 -7.82 -16.71 -10.36
N ILE A 245 -6.97 -17.04 -11.33
CA ILE A 245 -7.17 -16.74 -12.76
C ILE A 245 -8.37 -17.52 -13.32
N VAL A 246 -8.39 -18.85 -13.17
CA VAL A 246 -9.40 -19.74 -13.77
C VAL A 246 -10.78 -19.54 -13.14
N SER A 247 -10.86 -19.11 -11.88
CA SER A 247 -12.12 -18.84 -11.17
C SER A 247 -12.88 -17.61 -11.65
N GLY A 248 -12.33 -16.80 -12.56
CA GLY A 248 -12.92 -15.54 -13.02
C GLY A 248 -12.71 -14.35 -12.06
N ARG A 249 -12.36 -14.62 -10.79
CA ARG A 249 -12.14 -13.59 -9.75
C ARG A 249 -11.13 -12.52 -10.16
N LEU A 250 -10.11 -12.90 -10.90
CA LEU A 250 -9.13 -11.94 -11.41
C LEU A 250 -9.78 -10.93 -12.36
N VAL A 251 -10.62 -11.40 -13.28
CA VAL A 251 -11.31 -10.55 -14.26
C VAL A 251 -12.24 -9.58 -13.53
N ASP A 252 -13.03 -10.09 -12.58
CA ASP A 252 -13.93 -9.27 -11.74
C ASP A 252 -13.15 -8.17 -11.01
N ALA A 253 -11.96 -8.48 -10.49
CA ALA A 253 -11.14 -7.52 -9.76
C ALA A 253 -10.58 -6.39 -10.65
N TYR A 254 -10.38 -6.63 -11.95
CA TYR A 254 -10.00 -5.57 -12.91
C TYR A 254 -11.16 -4.67 -13.35
N GLU A 255 -12.41 -5.03 -13.03
CA GLU A 255 -13.55 -4.18 -13.36
C GLU A 255 -13.54 -2.83 -12.65
N LEU A 256 -12.80 -2.72 -11.54
CA LEU A 256 -12.61 -1.50 -10.75
C LEU A 256 -11.38 -0.69 -11.16
N ARG A 257 -10.57 -1.18 -12.10
CA ARG A 257 -9.33 -0.51 -12.56
C ARG A 257 -9.51 0.18 -13.90
N ILE A 258 -8.87 1.34 -14.04
CA ILE A 258 -8.83 2.13 -15.29
C ILE A 258 -7.96 1.48 -16.38
N PHE A 259 -7.23 0.41 -16.04
CA PHE A 259 -6.42 -0.38 -16.95
C PHE A 259 -6.81 -1.86 -16.89
N THR A 260 -6.48 -2.59 -17.95
CA THR A 260 -6.67 -4.03 -18.09
C THR A 260 -5.49 -4.83 -17.51
N LEU A 261 -5.66 -6.14 -17.36
CA LEU A 261 -4.58 -7.06 -16.98
C LEU A 261 -3.40 -6.98 -17.95
N MET A 262 -3.66 -6.93 -19.26
CA MET A 262 -2.58 -6.91 -20.25
C MET A 262 -1.82 -5.59 -20.21
N GLU A 263 -2.53 -4.46 -20.13
CA GLU A 263 -1.89 -3.14 -19.98
C GLU A 263 -1.05 -3.08 -18.71
N ARG A 264 -1.52 -3.65 -17.60
CA ARG A 264 -0.72 -3.77 -16.38
C ARG A 264 0.56 -4.56 -16.65
N LEU A 265 0.48 -5.78 -17.17
CA LEU A 265 1.67 -6.62 -17.39
C LEU A 265 2.70 -5.97 -18.32
N LEU A 266 2.24 -5.31 -19.38
CA LEU A 266 3.10 -4.55 -20.28
C LEU A 266 3.73 -3.34 -19.58
N THR A 267 2.96 -2.64 -18.75
CA THR A 267 3.44 -1.46 -18.02
C THR A 267 4.44 -1.84 -16.93
N GLU A 268 4.18 -2.92 -16.19
CA GLU A 268 5.03 -3.41 -15.11
C GLU A 268 6.43 -3.78 -15.61
N ALA A 269 6.57 -4.25 -16.86
CA ALA A 269 7.89 -4.46 -17.46
C ALA A 269 8.73 -3.17 -17.47
N ARG A 270 8.13 -2.01 -17.81
CA ARG A 270 8.81 -0.71 -17.75
C ARG A 270 9.01 -0.22 -16.32
N VAL A 271 8.02 -0.43 -15.45
CA VAL A 271 8.11 -0.08 -14.02
C VAL A 271 9.32 -0.74 -13.35
N LEU A 272 9.60 -2.02 -13.64
CA LEU A 272 10.77 -2.71 -13.10
C LEU A 272 12.10 -2.08 -13.54
N TRP A 273 12.17 -1.56 -14.77
CA TRP A 273 13.35 -0.82 -15.24
C TRP A 273 13.45 0.56 -14.61
N ASP A 274 12.34 1.27 -14.42
CA ASP A 274 12.30 2.53 -13.68
C ASP A 274 12.78 2.34 -12.23
N TYR A 275 12.37 1.25 -11.59
CA TYR A 275 12.84 0.85 -10.27
C TYR A 275 14.35 0.61 -10.26
N LEU A 276 14.88 -0.23 -11.16
CA LEU A 276 16.32 -0.46 -11.26
C LEU A 276 17.09 0.85 -11.52
N GLY A 277 16.62 1.67 -12.45
CA GLY A 277 17.22 2.96 -12.79
C GLY A 277 17.28 3.89 -11.58
N SER A 278 16.21 3.96 -10.79
CA SER A 278 16.13 4.83 -9.61
C SER A 278 17.10 4.45 -8.49
N TRP A 279 17.55 3.19 -8.44
CA TRP A 279 18.54 2.71 -7.47
C TRP A 279 19.99 3.01 -7.87
N PHE A 280 20.27 3.17 -9.16
CA PHE A 280 21.62 3.51 -9.64
C PHE A 280 21.77 4.99 -10.02
N PHE A 281 20.68 5.67 -10.34
CA PHE A 281 20.63 7.08 -10.72
C PHE A 281 19.63 7.86 -9.85
N PRO A 282 19.93 8.06 -8.54
CA PRO A 282 19.02 8.70 -7.59
C PRO A 282 18.87 10.23 -7.80
N ALA A 283 19.26 10.76 -8.96
CA ALA A 283 19.34 12.20 -9.23
C ALA A 283 17.97 12.89 -9.47
N GLY A 284 16.87 12.14 -9.42
CA GLY A 284 15.51 12.67 -9.53
C GLY A 284 14.69 12.42 -8.28
N MET A 285 13.82 13.35 -7.92
CA MET A 285 12.65 13.06 -7.08
C MET A 285 11.86 11.96 -7.81
N PRO A 286 11.76 10.74 -7.24
CA PRO A 286 10.93 9.72 -7.86
C PRO A 286 9.46 10.10 -7.69
N ARG A 287 8.57 9.37 -8.37
CA ARG A 287 7.12 9.71 -8.45
C ARG A 287 6.45 9.86 -7.08
N GLY A 288 7.04 9.32 -6.02
CA GLY A 288 6.55 9.52 -4.66
C GLY A 288 5.25 8.76 -4.43
N LEU A 289 4.28 9.45 -3.82
CA LEU A 289 3.01 8.87 -3.39
C LEU A 289 1.93 8.93 -4.48
N TYR A 290 2.00 9.93 -5.36
CA TYR A 290 1.02 10.19 -6.41
C TYR A 290 1.64 9.84 -7.76
N ALA A 291 1.53 8.57 -8.13
CA ALA A 291 2.07 8.01 -9.38
C ALA A 291 0.95 7.51 -10.30
N ASP A 292 -0.25 8.06 -10.14
CA ASP A 292 -1.44 7.79 -10.95
C ASP A 292 -1.30 8.25 -12.41
N ASP A 293 -0.31 9.10 -12.70
CA ASP A 293 0.04 9.56 -14.05
C ASP A 293 1.06 8.66 -14.78
N TYR A 294 1.45 7.51 -14.20
CA TYR A 294 2.41 6.61 -14.85
C TYR A 294 1.88 6.19 -16.23
N PRO A 295 2.61 6.46 -17.34
CA PRO A 295 2.08 6.21 -18.67
C PRO A 295 1.75 4.73 -18.87
N LEU A 296 0.51 4.42 -19.27
CA LEU A 296 0.07 3.06 -19.55
C LEU A 296 0.72 2.51 -20.84
N SER A 297 1.14 1.24 -20.81
CA SER A 297 1.48 0.49 -22.01
C SER A 297 0.21 -0.13 -22.62
N THR A 298 -0.35 0.52 -23.64
CA THR A 298 -1.52 0.02 -24.38
C THR A 298 -1.14 -0.98 -25.47
N GLY A 299 0.15 -1.13 -25.78
CA GLY A 299 0.68 -2.15 -26.69
C GLY A 299 2.19 -2.29 -26.62
N LEU A 300 2.75 -3.22 -27.39
CA LEU A 300 4.20 -3.51 -27.39
C LEU A 300 5.08 -2.32 -27.84
N PHE A 301 4.52 -1.42 -28.64
CA PHE A 301 5.21 -0.24 -29.17
C PHE A 301 4.62 1.08 -28.67
N SER A 302 3.67 1.02 -27.74
CA SER A 302 2.96 2.18 -27.20
C SER A 302 2.96 2.10 -25.68
N PRO A 303 3.92 2.74 -24.99
CA PRO A 303 5.07 3.49 -25.52
C PRO A 303 6.15 2.61 -26.19
N PRO A 304 7.03 3.17 -27.05
CA PRO A 304 8.06 2.41 -27.77
C PRO A 304 9.03 1.63 -26.88
N GLY A 305 9.24 2.12 -25.65
CA GLY A 305 10.08 1.46 -24.66
C GLY A 305 9.52 0.14 -24.11
N THR A 306 8.24 -0.19 -24.38
CA THR A 306 7.58 -1.37 -23.81
C THR A 306 8.23 -2.68 -24.26
N LEU A 307 8.40 -2.88 -25.58
CA LEU A 307 9.07 -4.07 -26.09
C LEU A 307 10.51 -4.19 -25.59
N ILE A 308 11.25 -3.07 -25.56
CA ILE A 308 12.65 -3.04 -25.08
C ILE A 308 12.70 -3.46 -23.60
N ALA A 309 11.79 -2.95 -22.78
CA ALA A 309 11.69 -3.32 -21.37
C ALA A 309 11.42 -4.83 -21.20
N ILE A 310 10.48 -5.40 -21.97
CA ILE A 310 10.16 -6.83 -21.95
C ILE A 310 11.38 -7.67 -22.37
N LEU A 311 12.02 -7.32 -23.50
CA LEU A 311 13.24 -8.00 -23.97
C LEU A 311 14.36 -7.90 -22.93
N GLY A 312 14.47 -6.77 -22.24
CA GLY A 312 15.39 -6.58 -21.13
C GLY A 312 15.11 -7.53 -19.96
N ILE A 313 13.85 -7.68 -19.54
CA ILE A 313 13.49 -8.63 -18.47
C ILE A 313 13.78 -10.07 -18.91
N ILE A 314 13.49 -10.44 -20.16
CA ILE A 314 13.83 -11.75 -20.72
C ILE A 314 15.35 -11.95 -20.70
N LEU A 315 16.13 -10.94 -21.09
CA LEU A 315 17.60 -11.00 -21.03
C LEU A 315 18.09 -11.20 -19.60
N LEU A 316 17.55 -10.48 -18.62
CA LEU A 316 17.88 -10.66 -17.20
C LEU A 316 17.61 -12.09 -16.74
N LEU A 317 16.47 -12.68 -17.12
CA LEU A 317 16.14 -14.08 -16.83
C LEU A 317 17.13 -15.06 -17.47
N VAL A 318 17.47 -14.86 -18.74
CA VAL A 318 18.44 -15.71 -19.47
C VAL A 318 19.83 -15.62 -18.83
N VAL A 319 20.29 -14.41 -18.52
CA VAL A 319 21.56 -14.17 -17.82
C VAL A 319 21.57 -14.85 -16.46
N ALA A 320 20.49 -14.70 -15.68
CA ALA A 320 20.37 -15.30 -14.35
C ALA A 320 20.28 -16.83 -14.36
N ALA A 321 19.70 -17.43 -15.42
CA ALA A 321 19.62 -18.88 -15.59
C ALA A 321 20.99 -19.51 -15.89
N SER A 322 21.92 -18.77 -16.52
CA SER A 322 23.24 -19.27 -16.87
C SER A 322 24.14 -19.45 -15.63
N ARG A 323 24.54 -20.71 -15.36
CA ARG A 323 25.48 -21.06 -14.28
C ARG A 323 26.89 -20.49 -14.48
N LYS A 324 27.22 -20.01 -15.69
CA LYS A 324 28.51 -19.36 -16.00
C LYS A 324 28.59 -17.92 -15.49
N VAL A 325 27.44 -17.28 -15.24
CA VAL A 325 27.39 -15.92 -14.73
C VAL A 325 27.80 -15.91 -13.25
N TRP A 326 28.51 -14.86 -12.85
CA TRP A 326 28.99 -14.69 -11.49
C TRP A 326 27.85 -14.77 -10.47
N SER A 327 27.99 -15.68 -9.50
CA SER A 327 26.91 -16.09 -8.60
C SER A 327 26.24 -14.94 -7.81
N PRO A 328 26.98 -13.96 -7.22
CA PRO A 328 26.39 -12.78 -6.58
C PRO A 328 25.52 -11.92 -7.52
N LEU A 329 25.90 -11.82 -8.80
CA LEU A 329 25.09 -11.09 -9.78
C LEU A 329 23.80 -11.85 -10.11
N ARG A 330 23.87 -13.18 -10.26
CA ARG A 330 22.69 -14.03 -10.45
C ARG A 330 21.73 -13.91 -9.25
N LEU A 331 22.27 -13.87 -8.03
CA LEU A 331 21.49 -13.64 -6.81
C LEU A 331 20.75 -12.30 -6.88
N ALA A 332 21.45 -11.20 -7.17
CA ALA A 332 20.84 -9.88 -7.24
C ALA A 332 19.69 -9.84 -8.27
N ILE A 333 19.89 -10.40 -9.46
CA ILE A 333 18.86 -10.44 -10.51
C ILE A 333 17.66 -11.30 -10.11
N LEU A 334 17.90 -12.54 -9.66
CA LEU A 334 16.81 -13.46 -9.29
C LEU A 334 16.05 -12.98 -8.06
N PHE A 335 16.72 -12.41 -7.06
CA PHE A 335 16.07 -11.89 -5.86
C PHE A 335 15.19 -10.68 -6.19
N PHE A 336 15.68 -9.77 -7.04
CA PHE A 336 14.91 -8.64 -7.53
C PHE A 336 13.66 -9.08 -8.29
N LEU A 337 13.78 -10.00 -9.25
CA LEU A 337 12.63 -10.47 -10.03
C LEU A 337 11.66 -11.30 -9.17
N ALA A 338 12.16 -12.16 -8.29
CA ALA A 338 11.34 -12.97 -7.39
C ALA A 338 10.51 -12.08 -6.45
N GLY A 339 11.11 -11.04 -5.88
CA GLY A 339 10.44 -10.17 -4.93
C GLY A 339 9.33 -9.30 -5.53
N HIS A 340 9.34 -9.12 -6.86
CA HIS A 340 8.31 -8.37 -7.58
C HIS A 340 7.15 -9.25 -8.10
N LEU A 341 7.18 -10.58 -7.86
CA LEU A 341 6.18 -11.51 -8.41
C LEU A 341 4.75 -11.26 -7.91
N ILE A 342 4.55 -10.69 -6.71
CA ILE A 342 3.22 -10.42 -6.17
C ILE A 342 2.73 -9.03 -6.57
N GLU A 343 3.54 -8.00 -6.31
CA GLU A 343 3.09 -6.61 -6.45
C GLU A 343 3.23 -6.04 -7.87
N SER A 344 4.02 -6.65 -8.75
CA SER A 344 4.30 -6.16 -10.11
C SER A 344 3.93 -7.17 -11.21
N THR A 345 2.83 -7.92 -11.00
CA THR A 345 2.33 -8.91 -11.96
C THR A 345 0.82 -8.79 -12.18
N ILE A 346 0.06 -9.85 -11.89
CA ILE A 346 -1.34 -10.03 -12.27
C ILE A 346 -2.32 -9.37 -11.29
N PHE A 347 -1.92 -9.07 -10.06
CA PHE A 347 -2.87 -8.54 -9.08
C PHE A 347 -3.23 -7.09 -9.43
N PRO A 348 -4.53 -6.72 -9.42
CA PRO A 348 -5.01 -5.38 -9.81
C PRO A 348 -4.73 -4.36 -8.69
N LEU A 349 -3.45 -4.13 -8.41
CA LEU A 349 -2.93 -3.07 -7.53
C LEU A 349 -2.66 -1.82 -8.36
N GLU A 350 -2.30 -0.71 -7.73
CA GLU A 350 -1.76 0.47 -8.46
C GLU A 350 -0.53 0.07 -9.29
N LEU A 351 -0.22 0.82 -10.35
CA LEU A 351 0.89 0.48 -11.26
C LEU A 351 2.27 0.75 -10.63
N TYR A 352 2.38 1.79 -9.81
CA TYR A 352 3.67 2.24 -9.32
C TYR A 352 3.61 2.62 -7.86
N PHE A 353 4.49 2.01 -7.06
CA PHE A 353 4.76 2.43 -5.69
C PHE A 353 6.20 2.09 -5.32
N GLU A 354 6.90 3.08 -4.79
CA GLU A 354 8.32 2.92 -4.46
C GLU A 354 8.58 1.87 -3.40
N HIS A 355 7.70 1.78 -2.39
CA HIS A 355 7.86 0.86 -1.26
C HIS A 355 7.88 -0.62 -1.64
N ARG A 356 7.41 -0.96 -2.85
CA ARG A 356 7.50 -2.32 -3.41
C ARG A 356 8.94 -2.79 -3.58
N ASN A 357 9.89 -1.86 -3.69
CA ASN A 357 11.30 -2.16 -3.87
C ASN A 357 12.04 -2.53 -2.59
N TYR A 358 11.48 -2.23 -1.42
CA TYR A 358 12.20 -2.31 -0.15
C TYR A 358 12.92 -3.65 0.07
N LEU A 359 12.20 -4.77 -0.10
CA LEU A 359 12.77 -6.12 -0.03
C LEU A 359 13.51 -6.53 -1.32
N PRO A 360 12.91 -6.44 -2.53
CA PRO A 360 13.51 -7.01 -3.74
C PRO A 360 14.89 -6.46 -4.10
N VAL A 361 15.20 -5.23 -3.71
CA VAL A 361 16.46 -4.56 -4.05
C VAL A 361 17.60 -4.81 -3.07
N MET A 362 17.35 -5.54 -1.97
CA MET A 362 18.32 -5.70 -0.88
C MET A 362 19.69 -6.15 -1.40
N PHE A 363 19.72 -7.04 -2.40
CA PHE A 363 20.94 -7.60 -3.00
C PHE A 363 21.55 -6.81 -4.17
N LEU A 364 20.99 -5.67 -4.60
CA LEU A 364 21.50 -4.93 -5.78
C LEU A 364 22.95 -4.44 -5.60
N PHE A 365 23.29 -3.88 -4.44
CA PHE A 365 24.64 -3.37 -4.18
C PHE A 365 25.65 -4.45 -3.82
N TYR A 366 25.22 -5.66 -3.48
CA TYR A 366 26.10 -6.75 -3.08
C TYR A 366 27.14 -7.15 -4.15
N PRO A 367 26.77 -7.49 -5.41
CA PRO A 367 27.75 -7.74 -6.46
C PRO A 367 28.56 -6.49 -6.82
N VAL A 368 27.99 -5.29 -6.71
CA VAL A 368 28.71 -4.03 -7.01
C VAL A 368 29.87 -3.83 -6.04
N ILE A 369 29.64 -3.96 -4.74
CA ILE A 369 30.69 -3.83 -3.71
C ILE A 369 31.78 -4.88 -3.91
N LEU A 370 31.39 -6.14 -4.16
CA LEU A 370 32.34 -7.22 -4.42
C LEU A 370 33.20 -6.95 -5.66
N PHE A 371 32.61 -6.40 -6.73
CA PHE A 371 33.32 -6.05 -7.95
C PHE A 371 34.28 -4.88 -7.72
N LEU A 372 33.83 -3.81 -7.06
CA LEU A 372 34.66 -2.65 -6.73
C LEU A 372 35.89 -3.05 -5.91
N GLU A 373 35.74 -3.99 -4.98
CA GLU A 373 36.88 -4.51 -4.22
C GLU A 373 37.91 -5.23 -5.08
N THR A 374 37.48 -5.91 -6.15
CA THR A 374 38.41 -6.62 -7.06
C THR A 374 39.12 -5.68 -8.02
N VAL A 375 38.47 -4.60 -8.45
CA VAL A 375 39.00 -3.66 -9.46
C VAL A 375 39.81 -2.54 -8.83
N LEU A 376 39.38 -2.01 -7.68
CA LEU A 376 40.02 -0.87 -7.02
C LEU A 376 41.20 -1.33 -6.15
N GLN A 377 42.37 -1.45 -6.77
CA GLN A 377 43.63 -1.84 -6.11
C GLN A 377 44.22 -0.70 -5.25
N ALA A 378 44.05 0.55 -5.67
CA ALA A 378 44.55 1.71 -4.95
C ALA A 378 43.68 2.01 -3.72
N LYS A 379 44.28 1.92 -2.52
CA LYS A 379 43.57 2.13 -1.23
C LYS A 379 42.84 3.47 -1.18
N GLY A 380 43.48 4.56 -1.62
CA GLY A 380 42.88 5.90 -1.63
C GLY A 380 41.61 5.97 -2.48
N LEU A 381 41.66 5.41 -3.69
CA LEU A 381 40.49 5.37 -4.59
C LEU A 381 39.38 4.48 -4.02
N ARG A 382 39.71 3.34 -3.42
CA ARG A 382 38.73 2.47 -2.74
C ARG A 382 38.00 3.20 -1.61
N TYR A 383 38.73 3.96 -0.78
CA TYR A 383 38.12 4.77 0.28
C TYR A 383 37.26 5.89 -0.30
N LEU A 384 37.74 6.61 -1.32
CA LEU A 384 36.97 7.66 -1.98
C LEU A 384 35.65 7.12 -2.54
N VAL A 385 35.69 6.03 -3.29
CA VAL A 385 34.48 5.41 -3.85
C VAL A 385 33.54 4.92 -2.76
N GLY A 386 34.06 4.29 -1.70
CA GLY A 386 33.24 3.88 -0.55
C GLY A 386 32.58 5.04 0.18
N VAL A 387 33.30 6.16 0.35
CA VAL A 387 32.75 7.41 0.93
C VAL A 387 31.66 7.98 0.02
N LEU A 388 31.91 8.10 -1.28
CA LEU A 388 30.92 8.64 -2.23
C LEU A 388 29.65 7.79 -2.29
N LEU A 389 29.79 6.46 -2.27
CA LEU A 389 28.67 5.52 -2.27
C LEU A 389 27.76 5.66 -1.05
N ILE A 390 28.28 6.17 0.06
CA ILE A 390 27.52 6.37 1.31
C ILE A 390 27.04 7.82 1.43
N CYS A 391 27.92 8.79 1.23
CA CYS A 391 27.64 10.21 1.45
C CYS A 391 26.65 10.77 0.44
N ILE A 392 26.74 10.39 -0.85
CA ILE A 392 25.80 10.91 -1.87
C ILE A 392 24.36 10.46 -1.54
N PRO A 393 24.07 9.16 -1.36
CA PRO A 393 22.73 8.73 -0.98
C PRO A 393 22.28 9.32 0.37
N ALA A 394 23.17 9.46 1.35
CA ALA A 394 22.83 10.06 2.64
C ALA A 394 22.33 11.51 2.51
N VAL A 395 22.99 12.34 1.68
CA VAL A 395 22.55 13.72 1.43
C VAL A 395 21.20 13.75 0.72
N VAL A 396 21.01 12.93 -0.31
CA VAL A 396 19.74 12.86 -1.04
C VAL A 396 18.63 12.34 -0.13
N THR A 397 18.91 11.37 0.73
CA THR A 397 17.99 10.84 1.74
C THR A 397 17.60 11.91 2.76
N ALA A 398 18.54 12.74 3.22
CA ALA A 398 18.25 13.83 4.14
C ALA A 398 17.32 14.88 3.51
N GLN A 399 17.61 15.29 2.27
CA GLN A 399 16.73 16.20 1.51
C GLN A 399 15.34 15.62 1.33
N ARG A 400 15.27 14.33 0.98
CA ARG A 400 14.01 13.65 0.76
C ARG A 400 13.22 13.44 2.05
N ALA A 401 13.87 13.10 3.16
CA ALA A 401 13.23 13.02 4.46
C ALA A 401 12.65 14.37 4.87
N SER A 402 13.38 15.46 4.66
CA SER A 402 12.86 16.82 4.90
C SER A 402 11.63 17.11 4.06
N LEU A 403 11.59 16.67 2.80
CA LEU A 403 10.41 16.83 1.95
C LEU A 403 9.21 16.04 2.48
N TRP A 404 9.44 14.81 2.95
CA TRP A 404 8.39 13.99 3.58
C TRP A 404 7.93 14.52 4.96
N GLY A 405 8.72 15.41 5.57
CA GLY A 405 8.37 16.16 6.77
C GLY A 405 7.39 17.32 6.49
N ASP A 406 7.23 17.75 5.23
CA ASP A 406 6.35 18.85 4.84
C ASP A 406 5.40 18.41 3.71
N GLU A 407 4.16 18.08 4.08
CA GLU A 407 3.13 17.62 3.13
C GLU A 407 2.86 18.62 2.00
N TYR A 408 2.91 19.92 2.29
CA TYR A 408 2.68 20.95 1.28
C TYR A 408 3.83 20.99 0.28
N ALA A 409 5.07 21.03 0.76
CA ALA A 409 6.25 21.00 -0.10
C ALA A 409 6.31 19.71 -0.93
N LEU A 410 6.03 18.55 -0.32
CA LEU A 410 5.97 17.26 -1.01
C LEU A 410 4.98 17.30 -2.16
N THR A 411 3.75 17.75 -1.88
CA THR A 411 2.66 17.74 -2.86
C THR A 411 2.88 18.77 -3.96
N MET A 412 3.34 19.98 -3.62
CA MET A 412 3.67 21.02 -4.59
C MET A 412 4.77 20.56 -5.55
N MET A 413 5.86 19.97 -5.03
CA MET A 413 6.92 19.43 -5.89
C MET A 413 6.42 18.28 -6.77
N THR A 414 5.51 17.44 -6.26
CA THR A 414 4.89 16.39 -7.07
C THR A 414 4.06 16.99 -8.21
N VAL A 415 3.21 17.99 -7.95
CA VAL A 415 2.42 18.66 -9.00
C VAL A 415 3.31 19.28 -10.08
N GLU A 416 4.36 20.01 -9.68
CA GLU A 416 5.27 20.65 -10.64
C GLU A 416 6.02 19.64 -11.52
N ARG A 417 6.34 18.46 -10.97
CA ARG A 417 7.09 17.41 -11.68
C ARG A 417 6.19 16.46 -12.48
N TYR A 418 4.97 16.25 -11.99
CA TYR A 418 3.98 15.29 -12.50
C TYR A 418 2.63 15.99 -12.68
N PRO A 419 2.53 16.97 -13.61
CA PRO A 419 1.34 17.82 -13.78
C PRO A 419 0.13 17.07 -14.35
N TYR A 420 0.25 15.78 -14.65
CA TYR A 420 -0.85 14.93 -15.10
C TYR A 420 -1.42 14.05 -13.97
N SER A 421 -0.89 14.16 -12.73
CA SER A 421 -1.44 13.47 -11.57
C SER A 421 -2.68 14.21 -11.04
N GLU A 422 -3.85 13.71 -11.41
CA GLU A 422 -5.14 14.21 -10.90
C GLU A 422 -5.17 14.21 -9.37
N ARG A 423 -4.60 13.16 -8.76
CA ARG A 423 -4.55 13.02 -7.30
C ARG A 423 -3.66 14.09 -6.65
N ALA A 424 -2.49 14.39 -7.22
CA ALA A 424 -1.59 15.39 -6.65
C ALA A 424 -2.23 16.78 -6.63
N HIS A 425 -2.88 17.20 -7.73
CA HIS A 425 -3.60 18.47 -7.80
C HIS A 425 -4.73 18.56 -6.77
N ARG A 426 -5.53 17.51 -6.64
CA ARG A 426 -6.63 17.46 -5.66
C ARG A 426 -6.15 17.52 -4.22
N VAL A 427 -5.09 16.80 -3.90
CA VAL A 427 -4.51 16.84 -2.55
C VAL A 427 -3.90 18.22 -2.28
N LEU A 428 -3.25 18.85 -3.26
CA LEU A 428 -2.73 20.22 -3.10
C LEU A 428 -3.83 21.22 -2.80
N ALA A 429 -4.94 21.16 -3.55
CA ALA A 429 -6.12 21.98 -3.30
C ALA A 429 -6.68 21.76 -1.88
N LEU A 430 -6.79 20.51 -1.43
CA LEU A 430 -7.23 20.18 -0.08
C LEU A 430 -6.27 20.71 1.01
N ILE A 431 -4.96 20.66 0.78
CA ILE A 431 -3.97 21.24 1.71
C ILE A 431 -4.13 22.76 1.78
N LEU A 432 -4.27 23.43 0.64
CA LEU A 432 -4.48 24.88 0.56
C LEU A 432 -5.78 25.29 1.28
N GLU A 433 -6.85 24.52 1.11
CA GLU A 433 -8.12 24.72 1.80
C GLU A 433 -7.97 24.58 3.32
N ARG A 434 -7.33 23.51 3.80
CA ARG A 434 -7.06 23.29 5.24
C ARG A 434 -6.24 24.41 5.87
N LYS A 435 -5.37 25.06 5.08
CA LYS A 435 -4.59 26.24 5.49
C LYS A 435 -5.36 27.57 5.38
N GLY A 436 -6.59 27.55 4.87
CA GLY A 436 -7.43 28.73 4.70
C GLY A 436 -7.23 29.49 3.39
N TYR A 437 -6.35 29.02 2.50
CA TYR A 437 -6.07 29.65 1.20
C TYR A 437 -7.04 29.18 0.12
N ARG A 438 -8.33 29.42 0.32
CA ARG A 438 -9.40 28.89 -0.55
C ARG A 438 -9.26 29.34 -2.00
N GLU A 439 -8.93 30.62 -2.24
CA GLU A 439 -8.75 31.15 -3.61
C GLU A 439 -7.62 30.44 -4.36
N LEU A 440 -6.51 30.16 -3.67
CA LEU A 440 -5.40 29.39 -4.25
C LEU A 440 -5.79 27.94 -4.52
N ALA A 441 -6.63 27.33 -3.67
CA ALA A 441 -7.13 25.97 -3.90
C ALA A 441 -7.97 25.89 -5.19
N LEU A 442 -8.88 26.84 -5.42
CA LEU A 442 -9.66 26.91 -6.65
C LEU A 442 -8.76 27.21 -7.87
N GLN A 443 -7.81 28.14 -7.75
CA GLN A 443 -6.87 28.46 -8.83
C GLN A 443 -6.02 27.24 -9.22
N GLU A 444 -5.57 26.45 -8.26
CA GLU A 444 -4.80 25.23 -8.51
C GLU A 444 -5.63 24.20 -9.31
N LEU A 445 -6.90 24.02 -8.94
CA LEU A 445 -7.79 23.12 -9.67
C LEU A 445 -8.11 23.62 -11.08
N LEU A 446 -8.29 24.92 -11.27
CA LEU A 446 -8.50 25.52 -12.59
C LEU A 446 -7.25 25.35 -13.48
N ARG A 447 -6.05 25.56 -12.92
CA ARG A 447 -4.79 25.25 -13.61
C ARG A 447 -4.70 23.77 -13.99
N ALA A 448 -5.15 22.88 -13.12
CA ALA A 448 -5.21 21.45 -13.41
C ALA A 448 -6.19 21.14 -14.55
N GLU A 449 -7.36 21.80 -14.60
CA GLU A 449 -8.35 21.63 -15.66
C GLU A 449 -7.82 22.03 -17.05
N ASP A 450 -6.94 23.03 -17.14
CA ASP A 450 -6.29 23.41 -18.41
C ASP A 450 -5.45 22.27 -19.01
N ILE A 451 -4.93 21.37 -18.17
CA ILE A 451 -4.09 20.23 -18.55
C ILE A 451 -4.92 18.94 -18.65
N LEU A 452 -5.87 18.78 -17.72
CA LEU A 452 -6.67 17.59 -17.47
C LEU A 452 -8.15 17.89 -17.78
N SER A 453 -8.42 18.41 -18.98
CA SER A 453 -9.73 18.95 -19.36
C SER A 453 -10.87 17.92 -19.32
N ASP A 454 -10.55 16.63 -19.38
CA ASP A 454 -11.52 15.52 -19.32
C ASP A 454 -11.57 14.85 -17.94
N SER A 455 -10.79 15.31 -16.96
CA SER A 455 -10.76 14.72 -15.62
C SER A 455 -12.03 15.05 -14.84
N MET A 456 -12.84 14.01 -14.62
CA MET A 456 -14.04 14.13 -13.82
C MET A 456 -13.75 14.46 -12.34
N PRO A 457 -12.74 13.84 -11.69
CA PRO A 457 -12.36 14.23 -10.34
C PRO A 457 -11.97 15.70 -10.21
N ILE A 458 -11.23 16.26 -11.17
CA ILE A 458 -10.85 17.68 -11.15
C ILE A 458 -12.09 18.57 -11.26
N LYS A 459 -12.96 18.33 -12.25
CA LYS A 459 -14.19 19.11 -12.44
C LYS A 459 -15.14 19.06 -11.24
N MET A 460 -15.28 17.89 -10.60
CA MET A 460 -16.07 17.75 -9.37
C MET A 460 -15.49 18.58 -8.22
N ASN A 461 -14.16 18.62 -8.07
CA ASN A 461 -13.52 19.47 -7.06
C ASN A 461 -13.67 20.97 -7.37
N ILE A 462 -13.54 21.38 -8.63
CA ILE A 462 -13.81 22.77 -9.04
C ILE A 462 -15.23 23.16 -8.69
N PHE A 463 -16.21 22.30 -8.96
CA PHE A 463 -17.60 22.55 -8.61
C PHE A 463 -17.80 22.70 -7.10
N ILE A 464 -17.24 21.78 -6.29
CA ILE A 464 -17.30 21.88 -4.82
C ILE A 464 -16.71 23.21 -4.35
N GLN A 465 -15.51 23.56 -4.79
CA GLN A 465 -14.85 24.80 -4.39
C GLN A 465 -15.66 26.02 -4.84
N SER A 466 -16.21 26.01 -6.07
CA SER A 466 -17.04 27.11 -6.59
C SER A 466 -18.24 27.37 -5.69
N CYS A 467 -18.90 26.31 -5.22
CA CYS A 467 -19.97 26.44 -4.22
C CYS A 467 -19.44 26.99 -2.90
N LEU A 468 -18.39 26.41 -2.32
CA LEU A 468 -17.82 26.87 -1.04
C LEU A 468 -17.35 28.34 -1.08
N HIS A 469 -17.05 28.88 -2.26
CA HIS A 469 -16.69 30.28 -2.51
C HIS A 469 -17.89 31.21 -2.79
N GLY A 470 -19.10 30.68 -2.89
CA GLY A 470 -20.29 31.46 -3.25
C GLY A 470 -20.29 31.95 -4.71
N LEU A 471 -19.54 31.28 -5.59
CA LEU A 471 -19.55 31.56 -7.03
C LEU A 471 -20.80 30.94 -7.67
N ASP A 472 -21.25 31.51 -8.80
CA ASP A 472 -22.35 30.92 -9.58
C ASP A 472 -21.88 29.61 -10.22
N ALA A 473 -22.31 28.48 -9.65
CA ALA A 473 -21.91 27.16 -10.08
C ALA A 473 -22.89 26.51 -11.07
N ARG A 474 -23.88 27.24 -11.60
CA ARG A 474 -24.92 26.66 -12.50
C ARG A 474 -24.35 26.08 -13.79
N GLU A 475 -23.40 26.76 -14.39
CA GLU A 475 -22.72 26.29 -15.61
C GLU A 475 -21.92 25.01 -15.35
N ARG A 476 -21.07 25.03 -14.31
CA ARG A 476 -20.29 23.88 -13.87
C ARG A 476 -21.16 22.68 -13.49
N PHE A 477 -22.30 22.91 -12.84
CA PHE A 477 -23.27 21.85 -12.56
C PHE A 477 -23.84 21.20 -13.83
N SER A 478 -24.20 22.03 -14.83
CA SER A 478 -24.71 21.54 -16.11
C SER A 478 -23.65 20.75 -16.88
N GLU A 479 -22.40 21.22 -16.85
CA GLU A 479 -21.25 20.55 -17.45
C GLU A 479 -21.03 19.17 -16.84
N LEU A 480 -20.97 19.06 -15.50
CA LEU A 480 -20.87 17.78 -14.80
C LEU A 480 -22.01 16.83 -15.19
N GLY A 481 -23.25 17.34 -15.21
CA GLY A 481 -24.44 16.59 -15.63
C GLY A 481 -24.33 15.99 -17.05
N ALA A 482 -23.73 16.73 -17.99
CA ALA A 482 -23.50 16.27 -19.35
C ALA A 482 -22.42 15.17 -19.40
N LEU A 483 -21.32 15.36 -18.68
CA LEU A 483 -20.18 14.43 -18.66
C LEU A 483 -20.53 13.08 -18.03
N PHE A 484 -21.41 13.06 -17.02
CA PHE A 484 -21.80 11.82 -16.36
C PHE A 484 -22.38 10.76 -17.29
N LYS A 485 -22.94 11.14 -18.43
CA LYS A 485 -23.52 10.18 -19.37
C LYS A 485 -22.47 9.30 -20.04
N ASN A 486 -21.25 9.83 -20.21
CA ASN A 486 -20.21 9.24 -21.05
C ASN A 486 -18.92 8.89 -20.28
N VAL A 487 -18.72 9.44 -19.08
CA VAL A 487 -17.54 9.17 -18.26
C VAL A 487 -17.50 7.70 -17.80
N SER A 488 -16.31 7.13 -17.72
CA SER A 488 -16.11 5.82 -17.10
C SER A 488 -16.40 5.91 -15.59
N TYR A 489 -17.33 5.11 -15.07
CA TYR A 489 -17.58 5.05 -13.62
C TYR A 489 -16.31 4.74 -12.80
N LYS A 490 -15.33 4.06 -13.40
CA LYS A 490 -14.08 3.68 -12.72
C LYS A 490 -13.23 4.88 -12.29
N THR A 491 -13.46 6.07 -12.84
CA THR A 491 -12.76 7.30 -12.47
C THR A 491 -13.47 8.08 -11.38
N ILE A 492 -14.60 7.57 -10.85
CA ILE A 492 -15.45 8.29 -9.91
C ILE A 492 -15.26 7.75 -8.51
N GLU A 493 -14.71 8.58 -7.65
CA GLU A 493 -14.50 8.27 -6.25
C GLU A 493 -15.77 8.55 -5.43
N TYR A 494 -16.15 7.59 -4.60
CA TYR A 494 -17.35 7.68 -3.75
C TYR A 494 -17.36 8.94 -2.87
N GLU A 495 -16.27 9.22 -2.16
CA GLU A 495 -16.19 10.37 -1.26
C GLU A 495 -16.32 11.69 -2.01
N LEU A 496 -15.78 11.76 -3.24
CA LEU A 496 -15.93 12.95 -4.07
C LEU A 496 -17.37 13.11 -4.54
N LEU A 497 -18.03 12.03 -4.96
CA LEU A 497 -19.44 12.02 -5.33
C LEU A 497 -20.33 12.45 -4.16
N LYS A 498 -20.08 11.92 -2.97
CA LYS A 498 -20.76 12.32 -1.74
C LYS A 498 -20.58 13.80 -1.47
N SER A 499 -19.36 14.33 -1.52
CA SER A 499 -19.08 15.76 -1.29
C SER A 499 -19.82 16.67 -2.28
N VAL A 500 -19.91 16.30 -3.55
CA VAL A 500 -20.71 17.06 -4.53
C VAL A 500 -22.19 17.07 -4.15
N VAL A 501 -22.74 15.93 -3.75
CA VAL A 501 -24.17 15.82 -3.35
C VAL A 501 -24.45 16.67 -2.11
N MET A 502 -23.59 16.59 -1.10
CA MET A 502 -23.75 17.31 0.17
C MET A 502 -23.63 18.83 -0.02
N VAL A 503 -22.64 19.31 -0.79
CA VAL A 503 -22.45 20.76 -0.99
C VAL A 503 -23.63 21.42 -1.71
N VAL A 504 -24.31 20.69 -2.60
CA VAL A 504 -25.54 21.14 -3.27
C VAL A 504 -26.71 21.20 -2.30
N HIS A 505 -26.82 20.23 -1.40
CA HIS A 505 -27.90 20.14 -0.42
C HIS A 505 -27.80 21.21 0.68
N ASP A 506 -26.60 21.51 1.19
CA ASP A 506 -26.40 22.31 2.41
C ASP A 506 -26.52 23.84 2.22
N GLN A 507 -27.10 24.32 1.09
CA GLN A 507 -27.16 25.73 0.67
C GLN A 507 -25.82 26.39 0.37
N GLY A 508 -24.73 25.62 0.30
CA GLY A 508 -23.41 26.14 -0.03
C GLY A 508 -23.32 26.70 -1.46
N CYS A 509 -24.14 26.24 -2.39
CA CYS A 509 -24.08 26.67 -3.79
C CYS A 509 -25.03 27.85 -4.09
N VAL A 510 -24.47 29.01 -4.42
CA VAL A 510 -25.24 30.19 -4.87
C VAL A 510 -26.02 29.87 -6.16
N ASN A 511 -27.29 30.27 -6.20
CA ASN A 511 -28.21 30.07 -7.34
C ASN A 511 -28.47 28.61 -7.74
N LEU A 512 -28.20 27.65 -6.83
CA LEU A 512 -28.48 26.24 -7.02
C LEU A 512 -29.44 25.78 -5.92
N GLY A 513 -30.68 25.42 -6.29
CA GLY A 513 -31.65 24.92 -5.32
C GLY A 513 -31.26 23.54 -4.80
N ARG A 514 -31.61 23.25 -3.53
CA ARG A 514 -31.30 21.98 -2.85
C ARG A 514 -31.81 20.76 -3.61
N GLU A 515 -32.95 20.92 -4.30
CA GLU A 515 -33.57 19.88 -5.10
C GLU A 515 -32.68 19.36 -6.23
N ARG A 516 -31.68 20.15 -6.65
CA ARG A 516 -30.73 19.74 -7.69
C ARG A 516 -29.78 18.63 -7.24
N ALA A 517 -29.64 18.36 -5.94
CA ALA A 517 -28.89 17.20 -5.46
C ALA A 517 -29.51 15.87 -5.96
N HIS A 518 -30.84 15.78 -5.99
CA HIS A 518 -31.54 14.62 -6.57
C HIS A 518 -31.38 14.56 -8.09
N VAL A 519 -31.48 15.71 -8.77
CA VAL A 519 -31.26 15.81 -10.23
C VAL A 519 -29.85 15.35 -10.63
N PHE A 520 -28.85 15.68 -9.80
CA PHE A 520 -27.49 15.24 -9.99
C PHE A 520 -27.39 13.70 -9.93
N LEU A 521 -27.98 13.07 -8.91
CA LEU A 521 -28.04 11.61 -8.80
C LEU A 521 -28.84 10.96 -9.93
N ASP A 522 -29.91 11.58 -10.41
CA ASP A 522 -30.69 11.11 -11.55
C ASP A 522 -29.86 11.11 -12.83
N ASN A 523 -29.20 12.24 -13.15
CA ASN A 523 -28.30 12.33 -14.29
C ASN A 523 -27.17 11.30 -14.20
N PHE A 524 -26.63 11.11 -13.00
CA PHE A 524 -25.59 10.12 -12.76
C PHE A 524 -26.09 8.70 -13.02
N SER A 525 -27.30 8.37 -12.58
CA SER A 525 -27.91 7.05 -12.77
C SER A 525 -28.15 6.66 -14.25
N LEU A 526 -28.13 7.63 -15.17
CA LEU A 526 -28.26 7.39 -16.61
C LEU A 526 -27.00 6.79 -17.24
N ASN A 527 -25.85 6.87 -16.57
CA ASN A 527 -24.59 6.31 -17.06
C ASN A 527 -24.73 4.78 -17.30
N PRO A 528 -24.42 4.27 -18.51
CA PRO A 528 -24.53 2.84 -18.81
C PRO A 528 -23.73 1.93 -17.85
N GLY A 529 -22.50 2.34 -17.49
CA GLY A 529 -21.63 1.61 -16.57
C GLY A 529 -22.17 1.51 -15.14
N ILE A 530 -23.14 2.36 -14.78
CA ILE A 530 -23.86 2.33 -13.51
C ILE A 530 -25.12 1.47 -13.63
N ARG A 531 -25.88 1.65 -14.73
CA ARG A 531 -27.14 0.93 -14.98
C ARG A 531 -26.97 -0.59 -15.05
N GLU A 532 -25.78 -1.07 -15.36
CA GLU A 532 -25.53 -2.50 -15.53
C GLU A 532 -24.98 -3.17 -14.25
N ARG A 533 -24.53 -2.40 -13.25
CA ARG A 533 -23.76 -2.93 -12.11
C ARG A 533 -24.43 -2.65 -10.76
N ASN A 534 -24.46 -3.65 -9.88
CA ASN A 534 -25.08 -3.52 -8.56
C ASN A 534 -24.31 -2.59 -7.60
N GLY A 535 -22.98 -2.57 -7.65
CA GLY A 535 -22.15 -1.71 -6.79
C GLY A 535 -22.47 -0.21 -6.94
N PRO A 536 -22.36 0.36 -8.16
CA PRO A 536 -22.74 1.75 -8.42
C PRO A 536 -24.20 2.07 -8.07
N LYS A 537 -25.14 1.15 -8.38
CA LYS A 537 -26.55 1.32 -8.01
C LYS A 537 -26.77 1.40 -6.51
N ARG A 538 -26.03 0.60 -5.73
CA ARG A 538 -26.02 0.68 -4.26
C ARG A 538 -25.57 2.06 -3.82
N VAL A 539 -24.44 2.56 -4.35
CA VAL A 539 -23.90 3.88 -3.99
C VAL A 539 -24.92 5.00 -4.25
N ILE A 540 -25.56 5.01 -5.41
CA ILE A 540 -26.58 6.02 -5.74
C ILE A 540 -27.79 5.91 -4.81
N SER A 541 -28.28 4.69 -4.57
CA SER A 541 -29.43 4.47 -3.70
C SER A 541 -29.13 4.87 -2.25
N HIS A 542 -27.92 4.60 -1.79
CA HIS A 542 -27.43 5.01 -0.47
C HIS A 542 -27.40 6.54 -0.36
N LEU A 543 -26.71 7.24 -1.27
CA LEU A 543 -26.64 8.71 -1.26
C LEU A 543 -28.03 9.36 -1.36
N ARG A 544 -28.94 8.78 -2.13
CA ARG A 544 -30.34 9.23 -2.21
C ARG A 544 -31.07 9.06 -0.87
N GLY A 545 -30.83 7.96 -0.17
CA GLY A 545 -31.36 7.75 1.18
C GLY A 545 -30.82 8.78 2.17
N VAL A 546 -29.52 9.10 2.11
CA VAL A 546 -28.91 10.16 2.93
C VAL A 546 -29.60 11.51 2.70
N LEU A 547 -29.77 11.92 1.43
CA LEU A 547 -30.48 13.17 1.11
C LEU A 547 -31.90 13.19 1.66
N TYR A 548 -32.68 12.13 1.46
CA TYR A 548 -34.05 12.08 1.98
C TYR A 548 -34.10 12.08 3.51
N ALA A 549 -33.10 11.49 4.17
CA ALA A 549 -33.00 11.52 5.63
C ALA A 549 -32.81 12.96 6.14
N GLU A 550 -31.86 13.70 5.55
CA GLU A 550 -31.60 15.11 5.89
C GLU A 550 -32.77 16.04 5.55
N GLU A 551 -33.50 15.75 4.47
CA GLU A 551 -34.75 16.44 4.12
C GLU A 551 -35.94 16.07 5.03
N ARG A 552 -35.73 15.21 6.03
CA ARG A 552 -36.75 14.68 6.94
C ARG A 552 -37.88 13.91 6.24
N LYS A 553 -37.61 13.28 5.08
CA LYS A 553 -38.54 12.43 4.33
C LYS A 553 -38.30 10.93 4.60
N GLY A 554 -38.65 10.47 5.80
CA GLY A 554 -38.28 9.15 6.33
C GLY A 554 -38.68 7.98 5.43
N ALA A 555 -39.93 7.93 4.98
CA ALA A 555 -40.42 6.87 4.10
C ALA A 555 -39.63 6.73 2.78
N LEU A 556 -39.23 7.86 2.17
CA LEU A 556 -38.42 7.85 0.95
C LEU A 556 -36.97 7.45 1.22
N ALA A 557 -36.42 7.88 2.36
CA ALA A 557 -35.09 7.49 2.81
C ALA A 557 -35.01 5.98 3.05
N LEU A 558 -35.97 5.41 3.77
CA LEU A 558 -36.12 3.98 4.00
C LEU A 558 -36.16 3.18 2.70
N ASP A 559 -37.03 3.59 1.76
CA ASP A 559 -37.17 2.93 0.47
C ASP A 559 -35.87 2.98 -0.36
N ALA A 560 -35.14 4.10 -0.31
CA ALA A 560 -33.83 4.22 -0.95
C ALA A 560 -32.76 3.32 -0.31
N PHE A 561 -32.68 3.24 1.03
CA PHE A 561 -31.78 2.33 1.72
C PHE A 561 -32.13 0.86 1.50
N ILE A 562 -33.42 0.51 1.49
CA ILE A 562 -33.88 -0.85 1.14
C ILE A 562 -33.42 -1.24 -0.27
N ARG A 563 -33.51 -0.32 -1.25
CA ARG A 563 -32.96 -0.54 -2.59
C ARG A 563 -31.45 -0.74 -2.56
N ALA A 564 -30.71 0.09 -1.83
CA ALA A 564 -29.26 -0.06 -1.68
C ALA A 564 -28.89 -1.47 -1.17
N GLN A 565 -29.58 -1.94 -0.14
CA GLN A 565 -29.42 -3.28 0.45
C GLN A 565 -29.89 -4.41 -0.49
N SER A 566 -30.82 -4.14 -1.41
CA SER A 566 -31.25 -5.14 -2.40
C SER A 566 -30.18 -5.40 -3.47
N TYR A 567 -29.38 -4.39 -3.83
CA TYR A 567 -28.29 -4.54 -4.78
C TYR A 567 -27.08 -5.27 -4.17
N TYR A 568 -26.77 -4.97 -2.92
CA TYR A 568 -25.70 -5.63 -2.19
C TYR A 568 -26.01 -5.65 -0.69
N PRO A 569 -26.52 -6.78 -0.16
CA PRO A 569 -26.86 -6.91 1.26
C PRO A 569 -25.59 -6.81 2.11
N ASP A 570 -25.52 -5.81 2.99
CA ASP A 570 -24.35 -5.54 3.81
C ASP A 570 -24.75 -5.04 5.20
N VAL A 571 -24.32 -5.76 6.23
CA VAL A 571 -24.79 -5.51 7.60
C VAL A 571 -24.17 -4.22 8.13
N ASP A 572 -22.86 -4.02 7.93
CA ASP A 572 -22.16 -2.80 8.37
C ASP A 572 -22.78 -1.54 7.74
N ALA A 573 -22.98 -1.53 6.42
CA ALA A 573 -23.64 -0.40 5.78
C ALA A 573 -25.11 -0.26 6.18
N GLY A 574 -25.82 -1.36 6.42
CA GLY A 574 -27.20 -1.32 6.91
C GLY A 574 -27.29 -0.68 8.30
N LEU A 575 -26.37 -1.00 9.21
CA LEU A 575 -26.29 -0.39 10.53
C LEU A 575 -25.97 1.11 10.44
N LEU A 576 -25.10 1.51 9.52
CA LEU A 576 -24.84 2.93 9.21
C LEU A 576 -26.11 3.63 8.70
N GLU A 577 -26.85 3.03 7.77
CA GLU A 577 -28.09 3.58 7.23
C GLU A 577 -29.18 3.73 8.31
N VAL A 578 -29.28 2.77 9.22
CA VAL A 578 -30.15 2.87 10.42
C VAL A 578 -29.74 4.06 11.29
N ALA A 579 -28.44 4.22 11.56
CA ALA A 579 -27.92 5.33 12.34
C ALA A 579 -28.21 6.69 11.68
N ILE A 580 -28.14 6.78 10.35
CA ILE A 580 -28.45 7.99 9.59
C ILE A 580 -29.93 8.39 9.77
N LEU A 581 -30.86 7.43 9.66
CA LEU A 581 -32.29 7.69 9.92
C LEU A 581 -32.53 8.13 11.36
N ALA A 582 -31.95 7.42 12.33
CA ALA A 582 -32.12 7.72 13.75
C ALA A 582 -31.56 9.11 14.13
N THR A 583 -30.40 9.49 13.58
CA THR A 583 -29.78 10.81 13.81
C THR A 583 -30.60 11.97 13.22
N ASN A 584 -31.46 11.68 12.24
CA ASN A 584 -32.39 12.64 11.63
C ASN A 584 -33.81 12.57 12.24
N ASP A 585 -33.96 12.00 13.44
CA ASP A 585 -35.22 11.85 14.18
C ASP A 585 -36.28 10.95 13.47
N GLN A 586 -35.87 10.10 12.53
CA GLN A 586 -36.76 9.22 11.74
C GLN A 586 -36.81 7.80 12.33
N TYR A 587 -37.22 7.72 13.59
CA TYR A 587 -37.04 6.51 14.40
C TYR A 587 -37.89 5.31 13.94
N ALA A 588 -39.11 5.53 13.45
CA ALA A 588 -39.98 4.46 12.97
C ALA A 588 -39.38 3.76 11.75
N GLU A 589 -38.85 4.55 10.82
CA GLU A 589 -38.15 4.06 9.64
C GLU A 589 -36.80 3.42 9.99
N ALA A 590 -36.06 4.00 10.94
CA ALA A 590 -34.83 3.40 11.46
C ALA A 590 -35.09 2.00 12.03
N GLN A 591 -36.18 1.84 12.80
CA GLN A 591 -36.60 0.54 13.34
C GLN A 591 -36.97 -0.44 12.23
N ALA A 592 -37.75 -0.02 11.24
CA ALA A 592 -38.14 -0.87 10.11
C ALA A 592 -36.91 -1.33 9.29
N LEU A 593 -35.94 -0.45 9.06
CA LEU A 593 -34.69 -0.81 8.40
C LEU A 593 -33.86 -1.78 9.25
N LEU A 594 -33.81 -1.58 10.57
CA LEU A 594 -33.06 -2.43 11.49
C LEU A 594 -33.59 -3.88 11.50
N GLU A 595 -34.90 -4.09 11.39
CA GLU A 595 -35.51 -5.43 11.24
C GLU A 595 -35.02 -6.13 9.96
N ARG A 596 -34.91 -5.38 8.86
CA ARG A 596 -34.35 -5.91 7.61
C ARG A 596 -32.86 -6.24 7.78
N VAL A 597 -32.07 -5.36 8.39
CA VAL A 597 -30.64 -5.60 8.65
C VAL A 597 -30.44 -6.84 9.52
N GLU A 598 -31.30 -7.07 10.51
CA GLU A 598 -31.29 -8.27 11.32
C GLU A 598 -31.57 -9.53 10.51
N SER A 599 -32.55 -9.50 9.59
CA SER A 599 -32.80 -10.63 8.69
C SER A 599 -31.59 -10.96 7.79
N ILE A 600 -30.90 -9.92 7.28
CA ILE A 600 -29.67 -10.07 6.49
C ILE A 600 -28.55 -10.65 7.36
N SER A 601 -28.41 -10.15 8.60
CA SER A 601 -27.42 -10.63 9.57
C SER A 601 -27.64 -12.10 9.92
N GLN A 602 -28.87 -12.52 10.19
CA GLN A 602 -29.21 -13.92 10.48
C GLN A 602 -28.90 -14.83 9.29
N ALA A 603 -29.20 -14.40 8.06
CA ALA A 603 -28.87 -15.14 6.85
C ALA A 603 -27.34 -15.26 6.64
N LYS A 604 -26.56 -14.22 6.99
CA LYS A 604 -25.10 -14.22 6.88
C LYS A 604 -24.39 -14.94 8.03
N ASN A 605 -24.92 -14.90 9.26
CA ASN A 605 -24.35 -15.60 10.42
C ASN A 605 -24.33 -17.12 10.24
N ALA A 606 -25.20 -17.67 9.38
CA ALA A 606 -25.13 -19.07 8.94
C ALA A 606 -23.93 -19.38 8.02
N ILE A 607 -23.26 -18.36 7.47
CA ILE A 607 -22.21 -18.47 6.45
C ILE A 607 -20.86 -17.90 6.95
N LEU A 608 -20.86 -16.92 7.85
CA LEU A 608 -19.70 -16.14 8.27
C LEU A 608 -19.50 -16.16 9.80
N SER A 609 -19.29 -17.33 10.38
CA SER A 609 -18.67 -17.42 11.72
C SER A 609 -17.14 -17.34 11.57
N GLY A 610 -16.58 -16.13 11.55
CA GLY A 610 -15.13 -15.93 11.35
C GLY A 610 -14.59 -14.57 11.80
N ARG A 611 -13.52 -14.62 12.60
CA ARG A 611 -12.68 -13.56 13.20
C ARG A 611 -12.76 -12.16 12.55
N GLY A 612 -13.00 -11.13 13.36
CA GLY A 612 -12.76 -9.71 13.01
C GLY A 612 -14.01 -8.85 12.75
N THR A 613 -15.20 -9.45 12.64
CA THR A 613 -16.46 -8.70 12.40
C THR A 613 -17.15 -8.29 13.69
N LEU A 614 -17.94 -7.20 13.66
CA LEU A 614 -18.80 -6.78 14.78
C LEU A 614 -19.72 -7.93 15.24
N ASP A 615 -20.02 -7.97 16.53
CA ASP A 615 -21.08 -8.82 17.07
C ASP A 615 -22.43 -8.22 16.66
N TYR A 616 -22.86 -8.57 15.44
CA TYR A 616 -24.06 -7.98 14.85
C TYR A 616 -25.32 -8.17 15.73
N PRO A 617 -25.61 -9.35 16.30
CA PRO A 617 -26.74 -9.48 17.23
C PRO A 617 -26.68 -8.51 18.41
N LYS A 618 -25.51 -8.37 19.05
CA LYS A 618 -25.31 -7.44 20.17
C LYS A 618 -25.51 -5.98 19.72
N GLU A 619 -24.93 -5.60 18.58
CA GLU A 619 -25.00 -4.24 18.06
C GLU A 619 -26.41 -3.86 17.58
N ILE A 620 -27.12 -4.79 16.93
CA ILE A 620 -28.54 -4.64 16.55
C ILE A 620 -29.39 -4.47 17.81
N ALA A 621 -29.17 -5.27 18.85
CA ALA A 621 -29.89 -5.12 20.12
C ALA A 621 -29.62 -3.76 20.79
N ARG A 622 -28.35 -3.29 20.74
CA ARG A 622 -27.96 -1.96 21.26
C ARG A 622 -28.68 -0.84 20.51
N LEU A 623 -28.61 -0.82 19.18
CA LEU A 623 -29.29 0.19 18.35
C LEU A 623 -30.81 0.17 18.55
N ARG A 624 -31.41 -1.02 18.64
CA ARG A 624 -32.85 -1.17 18.92
C ARG A 624 -33.24 -0.54 20.25
N GLY A 625 -32.44 -0.76 21.29
CA GLY A 625 -32.65 -0.15 22.61
C GLY A 625 -32.59 1.38 22.56
N ILE A 626 -31.58 1.92 21.86
CA ILE A 626 -31.43 3.38 21.67
C ILE A 626 -32.64 3.95 20.93
N ILE A 627 -32.98 3.40 19.75
CA ILE A 627 -34.10 3.88 18.92
C ILE A 627 -35.42 3.81 19.70
N ARG A 628 -35.66 2.74 20.47
CA ARG A 628 -36.88 2.62 21.28
C ARG A 628 -36.96 3.70 22.37
N ASN A 629 -35.86 3.94 23.07
CA ASN A 629 -35.81 4.99 24.09
C ASN A 629 -36.08 6.37 23.47
N ASP A 630 -35.54 6.64 22.28
CA ASP A 630 -35.76 7.90 21.58
C ASP A 630 -37.21 8.06 21.10
N ILE A 631 -37.85 6.99 20.62
CA ILE A 631 -39.29 6.97 20.30
C ILE A 631 -40.11 7.31 21.55
N GLU A 632 -39.83 6.65 22.67
CA GLU A 632 -40.54 6.87 23.93
C GLU A 632 -40.38 8.33 24.38
N GLN A 633 -39.16 8.89 24.37
CA GLN A 633 -38.91 10.30 24.73
C GLN A 633 -39.61 11.30 23.81
N THR A 634 -39.75 10.99 22.53
CA THR A 634 -40.41 11.86 21.54
C THR A 634 -41.92 11.85 21.69
N GLN A 635 -42.51 10.75 22.20
CA GLN A 635 -43.95 10.67 22.51
C GLN A 635 -44.34 11.45 23.77
N PHE A 636 -43.38 11.80 24.64
CA PHE A 636 -43.61 12.60 25.85
C PHE A 636 -43.35 14.11 25.66
N LYS A 637 -42.85 14.54 24.50
CA LYS A 637 -42.72 15.96 24.10
C LYS A 637 -43.86 16.34 23.18
#